data_AF-A0A2A3HJI8-F1
#
_entry.id   AF-A0A2A3HJI8-F1
#
_cell.length_a   1.000
_cell.length_b   1.000
_cell.length_c   1.000
_cell.angle_alpha   90.00
_cell.angle_beta   90.00
_cell.angle_gamma   90.00
#
_symmetry.space_group_name_H-M   'P 1'
#
loop_
_entity.id
_entity.type
_entity.pdbx_description
1 polymer ?
#
loop_
_entity_poly.entity_id
_entity_poly.type
_entity_poly.pdbx_seq_one_letter_code
_entity_poly.pdbx_strand_id
1 'polypeptide(L)'
;MAYPVAEVWTVSGNLNKGGVAFSEGKVYAYNYKNGEFSQIAESDISADGSFTLTFSRWNFQEGDEALEYPTLQVRVYDYQGNLLWTSGTYNQPDSTLNIGPIDILKPAGQNGDCSVFGTVKNEQGNILSGLKVIAYCLHFEETVAATSTTRRFKKIELGTIETDTDGKYEICYNSTLLPTGLLLDSKEDYGKDKVSLYAEVFELVNGSFKSLAIEHLVFNGKTDQEINFILKSKQKTFKCEFEKLDDLLNIYHEAVFSEYGGSSLTEKTAAITTFLKSNTAFPLVAGRERLTESIVHAYFVAYGLYYQLLNRYNTAKTTEKYEALQENEEKRYWCEVFFALALREDISTLYQITKQKPTSLQKILFGAASDGLICVDTNKFLELWQQLLGEGVSADDVENEDPSLSINQLLFLYLTGDLPIVESDSPRYYSEISKDSFSDPLFAKLLDAYFHVGAKTDALIKVLQKNALPDEAEEQADSEETTTDSGETSIQSGTDIKNLVEYPRLTNVEVSKLKTVFDLNDFFEKFADGVVCTYHYACTKNDFEFERLADFVRLFESDWVSVVEAVATNYGKQFGIATKVTVDNETTTTYPQALPPEFPGTNTSLKKTIYVRKLAELIKTWFPQQALLVDLEKKFDDFIASATAQTEEPDENAGESVSVELDTEFVNLMQDWKDVCLILQGADWKDFSLSNTDLGEFLKANTNISVSDDSKEKIQQLQRLFHLTDCAIAIAYLVKEGFDSAYKIASMDEELFVARYGNGIGKTEDAKQIHRLAENYVVEATLNIQAYASDSSTEDDETLPSLPRTVSASVKLAAPKRTSSTNIASERTATRDTVNWAKLFGKINYAKATEGQSVLSASAYYIVAP
;
A
#
# COMPACT_ATOMS: atom_id res chain seq x y z
N MET A 1 21.36 10.90 21.26
CA MET A 1 22.18 10.60 22.46
C MET A 1 23.40 9.83 21.99
N ALA A 2 24.61 10.28 22.34
CA ALA A 2 25.84 9.56 21.98
C ALA A 2 25.83 8.21 22.71
N TYR A 3 26.05 7.11 21.98
CA TYR A 3 26.19 5.79 22.59
C TYR A 3 27.34 5.81 23.59
N PRO A 4 27.24 5.11 24.74
CA PRO A 4 28.33 5.03 25.69
C PRO A 4 29.52 4.33 25.01
N VAL A 5 30.65 5.04 24.90
CA VAL A 5 31.92 4.47 24.44
C VAL A 5 32.30 3.33 25.37
N ALA A 6 32.65 2.17 24.80
CA ALA A 6 33.00 0.98 25.57
C ALA A 6 34.17 1.24 26.53
N GLU A 7 34.17 0.57 27.70
CA GLU A 7 35.28 0.66 28.65
C GLU A 7 36.37 -0.39 28.39
N VAL A 8 36.04 -1.45 27.65
CA VAL A 8 36.90 -2.61 27.40
C VAL A 8 36.78 -3.04 25.94
N TRP A 9 37.92 -3.36 25.34
CA TRP A 9 38.04 -3.94 24.01
C TRP A 9 38.59 -5.36 24.12
N THR A 10 38.03 -6.25 23.30
CA THR A 10 38.47 -7.64 23.14
C THR A 10 38.80 -7.88 21.67
N VAL A 11 40.01 -8.34 21.39
CA VAL A 11 40.45 -8.75 20.05
C VAL A 11 40.66 -10.26 20.05
N SER A 12 40.04 -10.98 19.13
CA SER A 12 40.14 -12.44 19.03
C SER A 12 40.45 -12.89 17.61
N GLY A 13 41.00 -14.09 17.45
CA GLY A 13 41.26 -14.69 16.14
C GLY A 13 41.93 -16.06 16.28
N ASN A 14 42.14 -16.73 15.14
CA ASN A 14 42.77 -18.05 15.09
C ASN A 14 44.00 -18.03 14.18
N LEU A 15 45.16 -18.41 14.71
CA LEU A 15 46.42 -18.50 13.97
C LEU A 15 46.61 -19.91 13.41
N ASN A 16 46.96 -19.99 12.14
CA ASN A 16 47.40 -21.19 11.47
C ASN A 16 48.68 -20.91 10.67
N LYS A 17 49.38 -21.98 10.30
CA LYS A 17 50.60 -21.95 9.49
C LYS A 17 50.42 -22.96 8.36
N GLY A 18 50.02 -22.50 7.18
CA GLY A 18 49.71 -23.37 6.04
C GLY A 18 48.57 -24.35 6.34
N GLY A 19 47.52 -23.88 7.04
CA GLY A 19 46.33 -24.68 7.35
C GLY A 19 46.42 -25.56 8.62
N VAL A 20 47.56 -25.56 9.32
CA VAL A 20 47.71 -26.24 10.63
C VAL A 20 47.67 -25.20 11.75
N ALA A 21 46.93 -25.46 12.83
CA ALA A 21 46.86 -24.57 13.99
C ALA A 21 48.27 -24.21 14.50
N PHE A 22 48.53 -22.93 14.68
CA PHE A 22 49.81 -22.42 15.13
C PHE A 22 49.72 -22.06 16.61
N SER A 23 50.50 -22.73 17.46
CA SER A 23 50.44 -22.57 18.92
C SER A 23 51.76 -22.13 19.55
N GLU A 24 52.71 -21.65 18.75
CA GLU A 24 54.07 -21.34 19.21
C GLU A 24 54.34 -19.83 19.17
N GLY A 25 54.15 -19.12 20.29
CA GLY A 25 54.50 -17.70 20.38
C GLY A 25 53.53 -16.87 21.20
N LYS A 26 53.52 -15.55 20.93
CA LYS A 26 52.66 -14.57 21.60
C LYS A 26 52.02 -13.61 20.59
N VAL A 27 50.83 -13.15 20.92
CA VAL A 27 50.11 -12.12 20.17
C VAL A 27 50.07 -10.83 20.99
N TYR A 28 50.24 -9.69 20.32
CA TYR A 28 50.29 -8.38 20.94
C TYR A 28 49.36 -7.41 20.21
N ALA A 29 48.64 -6.58 20.97
CA ALA A 29 47.95 -5.41 20.45
C ALA A 29 48.82 -4.17 20.68
N TYR A 30 48.98 -3.38 19.62
CA TYR A 30 49.64 -2.07 19.64
C TYR A 30 48.62 -0.97 19.34
N ASN A 31 48.76 0.20 19.99
CA ASN A 31 48.00 1.40 19.70
C ASN A 31 48.88 2.46 19.05
N TYR A 32 48.37 3.15 18.03
CA TYR A 32 49.05 4.28 17.40
C TYR A 32 48.76 5.58 18.15
N LYS A 33 49.80 6.24 18.66
CA LYS A 33 49.72 7.54 19.34
C LYS A 33 50.99 8.34 19.07
N ASN A 34 50.86 9.65 18.82
CA ASN A 34 51.98 10.57 18.60
C ASN A 34 52.98 10.15 17.50
N GLY A 35 52.53 9.41 16.49
CA GLY A 35 53.40 8.97 15.39
C GLY A 35 54.03 7.59 15.58
N GLU A 36 53.82 6.93 16.73
CA GLU A 36 54.43 5.64 17.05
C GLU A 36 53.40 4.61 17.54
N PHE A 37 53.72 3.32 17.38
CA PHE A 37 52.92 2.20 17.89
C PHE A 37 53.48 1.72 19.24
N SER A 38 52.67 1.79 20.31
CA SER A 38 53.01 1.28 21.63
C SER A 38 52.18 0.03 21.98
N GLN A 39 52.79 -0.95 22.67
CA GLN A 39 52.09 -2.16 23.09
C GLN A 39 51.08 -1.84 24.21
N ILE A 40 49.86 -2.34 24.07
CA ILE A 40 48.77 -2.11 25.04
C ILE A 40 48.18 -3.41 25.63
N ALA A 41 48.37 -4.55 24.97
CA ALA A 41 47.97 -5.87 25.47
C ALA A 41 48.82 -7.00 24.89
N GLU A 42 48.86 -8.13 25.59
CA GLU A 42 49.49 -9.38 25.17
C GLU A 42 48.63 -10.59 25.51
N SER A 43 48.79 -11.67 24.74
CA SER A 43 48.12 -12.95 24.97
C SER A 43 48.97 -14.11 24.46
N ASP A 44 48.87 -15.25 25.14
CA ASP A 44 49.43 -16.52 24.66
C ASP A 44 48.52 -17.13 23.59
N ILE A 45 49.09 -18.01 22.77
CA ILE A 45 48.34 -18.72 21.73
C ILE A 45 47.93 -20.10 22.24
N SER A 46 46.64 -20.42 22.15
CA SER A 46 46.08 -21.70 22.56
C SER A 46 46.53 -22.84 21.63
N ALA A 47 46.36 -24.09 22.08
CA ALA A 47 46.75 -25.28 21.31
C ALA A 47 45.98 -25.44 19.99
N ASP A 48 44.78 -24.87 19.90
CA ASP A 48 43.96 -24.81 18.68
C ASP A 48 44.27 -23.59 17.79
N GLY A 49 45.29 -22.81 18.15
CA GLY A 49 45.70 -21.58 17.47
C GLY A 49 44.88 -20.35 17.84
N SER A 50 43.86 -20.46 18.70
CA SER A 50 43.05 -19.32 19.11
C SER A 50 43.82 -18.39 20.07
N PHE A 51 43.55 -17.09 19.98
CA PHE A 51 44.04 -16.10 20.93
C PHE A 51 42.96 -15.07 21.25
N THR A 52 43.05 -14.48 22.44
CA THR A 52 42.17 -13.39 22.88
C THR A 52 42.99 -12.34 23.61
N LEU A 53 42.97 -11.11 23.13
CA LEU A 53 43.56 -9.93 23.75
C LEU A 53 42.46 -9.11 24.39
N THR A 54 42.67 -8.67 25.63
CA THR A 54 41.72 -7.78 26.32
C THR A 54 42.46 -6.58 26.88
N PHE A 55 41.98 -5.38 26.58
CA PHE A 55 42.52 -4.14 27.14
C PHE A 55 41.40 -3.14 27.41
N SER A 56 41.63 -2.26 28.37
CA SER A 56 40.69 -1.22 28.78
C SER A 56 40.97 0.10 28.08
N ARG A 57 40.01 1.03 28.19
CA ARG A 57 40.15 2.42 27.75
C ARG A 57 41.44 3.08 28.24
N TRP A 58 41.81 2.80 29.49
CA TRP A 58 43.02 3.34 30.13
C TRP A 58 44.32 2.90 29.45
N ASN A 59 44.34 1.69 28.88
CA ASN A 59 45.55 1.14 28.27
C ASN A 59 46.01 1.92 27.04
N PHE A 60 45.07 2.52 26.28
CA PHE A 60 45.42 3.26 25.07
C PHE A 60 45.28 4.77 25.21
N GLN A 61 44.46 5.27 26.16
CA GLN A 61 44.37 6.70 26.46
C GLN A 61 45.62 7.22 27.17
N GLU A 62 46.19 6.46 28.11
CA GLU A 62 47.32 6.88 28.94
C GLU A 62 47.13 8.30 29.53
N GLY A 63 45.90 8.63 29.94
CA GLY A 63 45.56 9.95 30.49
C GLY A 63 45.11 11.02 29.48
N ASP A 64 45.06 10.71 28.18
CA ASP A 64 44.46 11.59 27.16
C ASP A 64 42.98 11.25 26.94
N GLU A 65 42.10 12.01 27.60
CA GLU A 65 40.65 11.80 27.54
C GLU A 65 40.04 12.19 26.18
N ALA A 66 40.75 12.95 25.33
CA ALA A 66 40.28 13.29 23.99
C ALA A 66 40.32 12.10 23.02
N LEU A 67 41.09 11.06 23.35
CA LEU A 67 41.21 9.88 22.52
C LEU A 67 40.13 8.86 22.88
N GLU A 68 38.98 8.93 22.21
CA GLU A 68 37.81 8.11 22.55
C GLU A 68 37.96 6.64 22.13
N TYR A 69 38.68 6.36 21.04
CA TYR A 69 38.82 5.02 20.46
C TYR A 69 40.29 4.71 20.14
N PRO A 70 40.70 3.43 20.19
CA PRO A 70 42.06 3.04 19.85
C PRO A 70 42.30 3.01 18.33
N THR A 71 43.57 3.10 17.93
CA THR A 71 44.03 2.82 16.57
C THR A 71 44.96 1.61 16.62
N LEU A 72 44.44 0.43 16.31
CA LEU A 72 45.08 -0.84 16.65
C LEU A 72 45.92 -1.44 15.54
N GLN A 73 46.98 -2.13 15.92
CA GLN A 73 47.71 -3.08 15.09
C GLN A 73 48.03 -4.34 15.91
N VAL A 74 47.74 -5.51 15.36
CA VAL A 74 48.01 -6.81 15.99
C VAL A 74 49.28 -7.38 15.41
N ARG A 75 50.16 -7.89 16.27
CA ARG A 75 51.43 -8.51 15.87
C ARG A 75 51.61 -9.87 16.52
N VAL A 76 52.13 -10.83 15.77
CA VAL A 76 52.42 -12.18 16.23
C VAL A 76 53.93 -12.36 16.23
N TYR A 77 54.47 -12.82 17.35
CA TYR A 77 55.90 -13.11 17.51
C TYR A 77 56.09 -14.56 17.94
N ASP A 78 57.21 -15.17 17.55
CA ASP A 78 57.63 -16.43 18.17
C ASP A 78 58.16 -16.19 19.60
N TYR A 79 58.42 -17.27 20.34
CA TYR A 79 59.01 -17.19 21.68
C TYR A 79 60.45 -16.65 21.71
N GLN A 80 61.10 -16.51 20.55
CA GLN A 80 62.44 -15.93 20.42
C GLN A 80 62.37 -14.41 20.17
N GLY A 81 61.17 -13.85 20.02
CA GLY A 81 60.95 -12.43 19.76
C GLY A 81 61.05 -12.05 18.27
N ASN A 82 61.06 -13.01 17.35
CA ASN A 82 61.00 -12.72 15.92
C ASN A 82 59.56 -12.41 15.51
N LEU A 83 59.37 -11.35 14.76
CA LEU A 83 58.07 -10.98 14.20
C LEU A 83 57.68 -11.97 13.10
N LEU A 84 56.57 -12.67 13.31
CA LEU A 84 56.03 -13.65 12.36
C LEU A 84 54.99 -13.01 11.45
N TRP A 85 54.14 -12.13 11.98
CA TRP A 85 53.05 -11.52 11.23
C TRP A 85 52.58 -10.20 11.85
N THR A 86 52.10 -9.28 11.03
CA THR A 86 51.57 -7.97 11.44
C THR A 86 50.29 -7.68 10.67
N SER A 87 49.21 -7.31 11.37
CA SER A 87 47.95 -6.91 10.76
C SER A 87 48.02 -5.56 10.06
N GLY A 88 46.98 -5.24 9.28
CA GLY A 88 46.67 -3.85 8.92
C GLY A 88 46.34 -3.00 10.16
N THR A 89 46.16 -1.70 9.95
CA THR A 89 45.77 -0.75 11.01
C THR A 89 44.25 -0.66 11.10
N TYR A 90 43.70 -0.91 12.29
CA TYR A 90 42.28 -0.78 12.57
C TYR A 90 42.01 0.58 13.25
N ASN A 91 41.39 1.51 12.52
CA ASN A 91 41.02 2.81 13.05
C ASN A 91 39.66 2.73 13.74
N GLN A 92 39.59 3.05 15.03
CA GLN A 92 38.35 3.06 15.82
C GLN A 92 37.57 1.71 15.77
N PRO A 93 38.22 0.58 16.13
CA PRO A 93 37.56 -0.72 16.07
C PRO A 93 36.47 -0.85 17.15
N ASP A 94 35.46 -1.67 16.83
CA ASP A 94 34.43 -2.10 17.78
C ASP A 94 35.03 -2.72 19.04
N SER A 95 34.28 -2.69 20.15
CA SER A 95 34.71 -3.25 21.45
C SER A 95 34.93 -4.77 21.40
N THR A 96 34.40 -5.45 20.39
CA THR A 96 34.67 -6.86 20.12
C THR A 96 35.16 -7.04 18.68
N LEU A 97 36.46 -7.02 18.48
CA LEU A 97 37.08 -7.21 17.17
C LEU A 97 37.46 -8.68 16.97
N ASN A 98 36.91 -9.34 15.95
CA ASN A 98 37.36 -10.66 15.53
C ASN A 98 38.15 -10.54 14.23
N ILE A 99 39.46 -10.81 14.26
CA ILE A 99 40.31 -10.71 13.08
C ILE A 99 40.32 -12.00 12.23
N GLY A 100 39.52 -13.01 12.62
CA GLY A 100 39.27 -14.21 11.83
C GLY A 100 40.46 -15.19 11.81
N PRO A 101 40.45 -16.16 10.89
CA PRO A 101 41.57 -17.07 10.68
C PRO A 101 42.74 -16.35 9.97
N ILE A 102 43.93 -16.48 10.53
CA ILE A 102 45.18 -15.89 10.05
C ILE A 102 46.13 -17.02 9.69
N ASP A 103 46.51 -17.11 8.42
CA ASP A 103 47.69 -17.88 8.04
C ASP A 103 48.93 -16.99 8.18
N ILE A 104 49.81 -17.32 9.12
CA ILE A 104 51.03 -16.54 9.38
C ILE A 104 52.03 -16.61 8.21
N LEU A 105 51.85 -17.53 7.26
CA LEU A 105 52.63 -17.57 6.02
C LEU A 105 52.12 -16.59 4.95
N LYS A 106 50.88 -16.10 5.10
CA LYS A 106 50.28 -15.14 4.18
C LYS A 106 50.41 -13.71 4.72
N PRO A 107 50.67 -12.71 3.85
CA PRO A 107 50.62 -11.31 4.25
C PRO A 107 49.21 -10.93 4.72
N ALA A 108 49.10 -9.93 5.59
CA ALA A 108 47.82 -9.58 6.23
C ALA A 108 46.66 -9.27 5.28
N GLY A 109 46.94 -8.79 4.06
CA GLY A 109 45.91 -8.55 3.03
C GLY A 109 45.40 -9.80 2.30
N GLN A 110 45.90 -10.99 2.64
CA GLN A 110 45.48 -12.28 2.08
C GLN A 110 44.87 -13.21 3.15
N ASN A 111 44.63 -12.69 4.35
CA ASN A 111 43.96 -13.37 5.45
C ASN A 111 42.56 -12.78 5.61
N GLY A 112 41.56 -13.63 5.83
CA GLY A 112 40.15 -13.26 5.91
C GLY A 112 39.26 -14.49 6.08
N ASP A 113 38.06 -14.29 6.63
CA ASP A 113 37.03 -15.33 6.73
C ASP A 113 36.12 -15.38 5.50
N CYS A 114 36.21 -14.41 4.60
CA CYS A 114 35.46 -14.32 3.35
C CYS A 114 36.39 -14.23 2.13
N SER A 115 35.92 -14.67 0.96
CA SER A 115 36.66 -14.62 -0.30
C SER A 115 35.81 -14.19 -1.50
N VAL A 116 36.36 -13.35 -2.37
CA VAL A 116 35.87 -13.10 -3.73
C VAL A 116 36.91 -13.62 -4.71
N PHE A 117 36.56 -14.61 -5.53
CA PHE A 117 37.50 -15.27 -6.44
C PHE A 117 36.92 -15.46 -7.84
N GLY A 118 37.78 -15.77 -8.80
CA GLY A 118 37.33 -16.19 -10.12
C GLY A 118 38.41 -16.04 -11.19
N THR A 119 37.98 -15.96 -12.45
CA THR A 119 38.89 -15.96 -13.60
C THR A 119 38.61 -14.82 -14.58
N VAL A 120 39.67 -14.27 -15.16
CA VAL A 120 39.59 -13.25 -16.20
C VAL A 120 40.02 -13.86 -17.54
N LYS A 121 39.11 -13.88 -18.50
CA LYS A 121 39.32 -14.42 -19.84
C LYS A 121 38.93 -13.39 -20.89
N ASN A 122 39.37 -13.56 -22.13
CA ASN A 122 38.85 -12.80 -23.26
C ASN A 122 37.65 -13.54 -23.92
N GLU A 123 37.00 -12.90 -24.90
CA GLU A 123 35.88 -13.50 -25.68
C GLU A 123 36.24 -14.82 -26.39
N GLN A 124 37.52 -15.07 -26.67
CA GLN A 124 38.00 -16.32 -27.26
C GLN A 124 38.26 -17.41 -26.21
N GLY A 125 38.00 -17.13 -24.93
CA GLY A 125 38.27 -18.03 -23.80
C GLY A 125 39.74 -18.06 -23.36
N ASN A 126 40.60 -17.21 -23.93
CA ASN A 126 42.00 -17.12 -23.52
C ASN A 126 42.10 -16.41 -22.17
N ILE A 127 42.92 -16.97 -21.30
CA ILE A 127 43.22 -16.46 -19.97
C ILE A 127 44.02 -15.14 -20.06
N LEU A 128 43.72 -14.17 -19.18
CA LEU A 128 44.39 -12.87 -19.11
C LEU A 128 45.06 -12.66 -17.74
N SER A 129 46.39 -12.61 -17.74
CA SER A 129 47.24 -12.43 -16.54
C SER A 129 47.70 -10.98 -16.34
N GLY A 130 48.01 -10.60 -15.09
CA GLY A 130 48.58 -9.28 -14.76
C GLY A 130 47.56 -8.13 -14.80
N LEU A 131 46.27 -8.44 -14.75
CA LEU A 131 45.21 -7.45 -14.64
C LEU A 131 44.88 -7.20 -13.18
N LYS A 132 44.68 -5.94 -12.80
CA LYS A 132 44.36 -5.59 -11.41
C LYS A 132 42.86 -5.77 -11.18
N VAL A 133 42.48 -6.56 -10.19
CA VAL A 133 41.09 -6.80 -9.79
C VAL A 133 40.86 -6.16 -8.42
N ILE A 134 39.76 -5.42 -8.26
CA ILE A 134 39.35 -4.82 -6.98
C ILE A 134 37.93 -5.29 -6.65
N ALA A 135 37.74 -5.79 -5.44
CA ALA A 135 36.43 -6.18 -4.91
C ALA A 135 35.86 -5.08 -4.01
N TYR A 136 34.54 -4.86 -4.13
CA TYR A 136 33.82 -3.82 -3.41
C TYR A 136 32.56 -4.37 -2.72
N CYS A 137 32.26 -3.83 -1.54
CA CYS A 137 30.95 -3.91 -0.91
C CYS A 137 30.22 -2.59 -1.11
N LEU A 138 28.99 -2.64 -1.62
CA LEU A 138 28.12 -1.48 -1.75
C LEU A 138 27.03 -1.56 -0.68
N HIS A 139 26.93 -0.53 0.17
CA HIS A 139 25.91 -0.48 1.22
C HIS A 139 25.19 0.86 1.30
N PHE A 140 23.97 0.81 1.84
CA PHE A 140 23.18 1.99 2.16
C PHE A 140 23.47 2.46 3.59
N GLU A 141 23.93 3.69 3.75
CA GLU A 141 24.18 4.34 5.03
C GLU A 141 23.07 5.36 5.30
N GLU A 142 22.34 5.20 6.42
CA GLU A 142 21.39 6.19 6.93
C GLU A 142 21.90 6.77 8.25
N THR A 143 22.31 8.04 8.21
CA THR A 143 22.81 8.77 9.38
C THR A 143 21.74 9.74 9.85
N VAL A 144 21.16 9.47 11.01
CA VAL A 144 20.16 10.33 11.64
C VAL A 144 20.86 11.31 12.58
N ALA A 145 20.98 12.57 12.18
CA ALA A 145 21.39 13.68 13.05
C ALA A 145 20.16 14.37 13.64
N ALA A 146 20.36 15.15 14.72
CA ALA A 146 19.27 15.83 15.43
C ALA A 146 18.40 16.77 14.56
N THR A 147 18.91 17.20 13.41
CA THR A 147 18.26 18.18 12.51
C THR A 147 18.13 17.70 11.07
N SER A 148 18.71 16.56 10.69
CA SER A 148 18.64 16.03 9.33
C SER A 148 18.96 14.54 9.28
N THR A 149 18.39 13.83 8.30
CA THR A 149 18.75 12.45 8.00
C THR A 149 19.48 12.42 6.67
N THR A 150 20.74 11.99 6.68
CA THR A 150 21.54 11.80 5.46
C THR A 150 21.49 10.33 5.05
N ARG A 151 21.15 10.08 3.78
CA ARG A 151 21.01 8.74 3.20
C ARG A 151 21.88 8.66 1.96
N ARG A 152 22.89 7.79 1.95
CA ARG A 152 23.84 7.66 0.82
C ARG A 152 24.30 6.23 0.59
N PHE A 153 24.79 5.94 -0.60
CA PHE A 153 25.49 4.69 -0.88
C PHE A 153 26.98 4.86 -0.71
N LYS A 154 27.55 3.99 0.13
CA LYS A 154 28.97 3.96 0.42
C LYS A 154 29.57 2.73 -0.24
N LYS A 155 30.52 2.98 -1.13
CA LYS A 155 31.38 1.97 -1.75
C LYS A 155 32.55 1.71 -0.82
N ILE A 156 32.68 0.49 -0.32
CA ILE A 156 33.75 0.04 0.56
C ILE A 156 34.66 -0.91 -0.23
N GLU A 157 35.95 -0.60 -0.33
CA GLU A 157 36.93 -1.52 -0.92
C GLU A 157 37.19 -2.67 0.04
N LEU A 158 37.00 -3.91 -0.43
CA LEU A 158 37.23 -5.13 0.33
C LEU A 158 38.67 -5.64 0.16
N GLY A 159 39.23 -5.44 -1.04
CA GLY A 159 40.61 -5.80 -1.34
C GLY A 159 40.93 -5.70 -2.82
N THR A 160 42.22 -5.80 -3.12
CA THR A 160 42.80 -5.62 -4.44
C THR A 160 43.86 -6.69 -4.69
N ILE A 161 43.87 -7.32 -5.87
CA ILE A 161 44.91 -8.27 -6.28
C ILE A 161 45.16 -8.22 -7.80
N GLU A 162 46.30 -8.71 -8.27
CA GLU A 162 46.54 -8.91 -9.70
C GLU A 162 46.23 -10.35 -10.11
N THR A 163 45.71 -10.55 -11.32
CA THR A 163 45.46 -11.89 -11.83
C THR A 163 46.76 -12.66 -12.03
N ASP A 164 46.77 -13.93 -11.63
CA ASP A 164 47.93 -14.81 -11.77
C ASP A 164 48.18 -15.22 -13.24
N THR A 165 49.16 -16.10 -13.45
CA THR A 165 49.50 -16.62 -14.79
C THR A 165 48.36 -17.42 -15.44
N ASP A 166 47.44 -17.94 -14.64
CA ASP A 166 46.23 -18.64 -15.06
C ASP A 166 45.00 -17.71 -15.10
N GLY A 167 45.22 -16.39 -14.99
CA GLY A 167 44.21 -15.35 -14.99
C GLY A 167 43.22 -15.48 -13.85
N LYS A 168 43.58 -16.21 -12.80
CA LYS A 168 42.78 -16.38 -11.59
C LYS A 168 43.09 -15.26 -10.63
N TYR A 169 42.10 -14.93 -9.81
CA TYR A 169 42.28 -14.02 -8.70
C TYR A 169 41.48 -14.54 -7.50
N GLU A 170 41.98 -14.22 -6.31
CA GLU A 170 41.33 -14.51 -5.04
C GLU A 170 41.62 -13.35 -4.09
N ILE A 171 40.56 -12.68 -3.64
CA ILE A 171 40.60 -11.55 -2.73
C ILE A 171 39.97 -12.02 -1.43
N CYS A 172 40.80 -12.27 -0.41
CA CYS A 172 40.33 -12.58 0.93
C CYS A 172 40.10 -11.29 1.71
N TYR A 173 38.99 -11.23 2.45
CA TYR A 173 38.63 -10.09 3.30
C TYR A 173 37.95 -10.58 4.59
N ASN A 174 37.94 -9.73 5.61
CA ASN A 174 37.26 -10.05 6.88
C ASN A 174 35.82 -9.51 6.87
N SER A 175 34.86 -10.30 7.33
CA SER A 175 33.45 -9.93 7.43
C SER A 175 33.23 -8.66 8.27
N THR A 176 34.15 -8.31 9.19
CA THR A 176 34.11 -7.05 9.96
C THR A 176 34.30 -5.80 9.12
N LEU A 177 34.81 -5.92 7.88
CA LEU A 177 34.84 -4.79 6.93
C LEU A 177 33.44 -4.44 6.40
N LEU A 178 32.47 -5.33 6.58
CA LEU A 178 31.09 -5.11 6.20
C LEU A 178 30.36 -4.28 7.29
N PRO A 179 29.49 -3.35 6.88
CA PRO A 179 28.65 -2.59 7.81
C PRO A 179 27.86 -3.48 8.78
N THR A 180 27.72 -3.01 10.02
CA THR A 180 26.97 -3.69 11.08
C THR A 180 25.52 -3.93 10.68
N GLY A 181 25.05 -5.16 10.88
CA GLY A 181 23.68 -5.58 10.53
C GLY A 181 23.56 -6.23 9.14
N LEU A 182 24.60 -6.21 8.30
CA LEU A 182 24.59 -6.97 7.06
C LEU A 182 24.95 -8.44 7.31
N LEU A 183 24.15 -9.35 6.74
CA LEU A 183 24.31 -10.79 6.86
C LEU A 183 24.82 -11.34 5.52
N LEU A 184 26.01 -11.96 5.56
CA LEU A 184 26.46 -12.89 4.51
C LEU A 184 25.65 -14.19 4.60
N ASP A 185 25.48 -14.86 3.46
CA ASP A 185 24.79 -16.17 3.37
C ASP A 185 23.35 -16.18 3.94
N SER A 186 22.64 -15.05 3.87
CA SER A 186 21.25 -15.00 4.34
C SER A 186 20.37 -15.96 3.54
N LYS A 187 19.51 -16.73 4.23
CA LYS A 187 18.57 -17.65 3.59
C LYS A 187 17.32 -16.96 3.04
N GLU A 188 17.13 -15.68 3.34
CA GLU A 188 15.98 -14.92 2.87
C GLU A 188 16.27 -14.36 1.48
N ASP A 189 15.33 -14.51 0.55
CA ASP A 189 15.48 -14.02 -0.83
C ASP A 189 15.40 -12.49 -0.94
N TYR A 190 14.93 -11.78 0.09
CA TYR A 190 14.81 -10.31 0.13
C TYR A 190 15.05 -9.75 1.54
N GLY A 191 15.64 -8.54 1.68
CA GLY A 191 15.86 -7.93 3.00
C GLY A 191 16.79 -6.70 2.99
N LYS A 192 16.61 -5.83 3.99
CA LYS A 192 17.44 -4.63 4.26
C LYS A 192 18.84 -4.96 4.81
N ASP A 193 19.01 -6.19 5.30
CA ASP A 193 20.19 -6.68 6.01
C ASP A 193 21.12 -7.49 5.07
N LYS A 194 21.10 -7.23 3.76
CA LYS A 194 21.83 -8.00 2.73
C LYS A 194 23.10 -7.32 2.24
N VAL A 195 24.18 -8.08 2.12
CA VAL A 195 25.44 -7.62 1.51
C VAL A 195 25.32 -7.62 -0.02
N SER A 196 25.79 -6.56 -0.66
CA SER A 196 25.92 -6.46 -2.13
C SER A 196 27.40 -6.38 -2.51
N LEU A 197 27.90 -7.41 -3.17
CA LEU A 197 29.32 -7.56 -3.55
C LEU A 197 29.48 -7.44 -5.06
N TYR A 198 30.53 -6.77 -5.52
CA TYR A 198 30.91 -6.77 -6.93
C TYR A 198 32.41 -6.57 -7.12
N ALA A 199 32.92 -6.81 -8.34
CA ALA A 199 34.33 -6.64 -8.66
C ALA A 199 34.55 -5.86 -9.97
N GLU A 200 35.69 -5.18 -10.05
CA GLU A 200 36.12 -4.42 -11.22
C GLU A 200 37.53 -4.85 -11.65
N VAL A 201 37.77 -4.94 -12.96
CA VAL A 201 39.09 -5.26 -13.55
C VAL A 201 39.69 -4.02 -14.19
N PHE A 202 40.96 -3.78 -13.91
CA PHE A 202 41.74 -2.65 -14.38
C PHE A 202 42.99 -3.09 -15.14
N GLU A 203 43.33 -2.32 -16.17
CA GLU A 203 44.61 -2.40 -16.89
C GLU A 203 45.48 -1.21 -16.54
N LEU A 204 46.77 -1.44 -16.34
CA LEU A 204 47.75 -0.36 -16.19
C LEU A 204 48.13 0.17 -17.58
N VAL A 205 47.65 1.37 -17.92
CA VAL A 205 47.96 2.03 -19.20
C VAL A 205 48.68 3.34 -18.92
N ASN A 206 49.95 3.46 -19.34
CA ASN A 206 50.76 4.67 -19.17
C ASN A 206 50.86 5.18 -17.71
N GLY A 207 50.88 4.28 -16.73
CA GLY A 207 50.98 4.63 -15.30
C GLY A 207 49.65 4.99 -14.63
N SER A 208 48.51 4.97 -15.35
CA SER A 208 47.18 5.09 -14.76
C SER A 208 46.36 3.80 -14.97
N PHE A 209 45.61 3.42 -13.94
CA PHE A 209 44.70 2.27 -14.01
C PHE A 209 43.42 2.68 -14.73
N LYS A 210 43.06 1.93 -15.79
CA LYS A 210 41.80 2.11 -16.53
C LYS A 210 40.89 0.92 -16.29
N SER A 211 39.63 1.17 -15.92
CA SER A 211 38.63 0.11 -15.78
C SER A 211 38.32 -0.50 -17.16
N LEU A 212 38.49 -1.83 -17.23
CA LEU A 212 38.24 -2.65 -18.42
C LEU A 212 36.83 -3.25 -18.40
N ALA A 213 36.39 -3.70 -17.23
CA ALA A 213 35.07 -4.30 -17.03
C ALA A 213 34.65 -4.23 -15.57
N ILE A 214 33.34 -4.17 -15.36
CA ILE A 214 32.64 -4.33 -14.10
C ILE A 214 31.76 -5.56 -14.27
N GLU A 215 31.84 -6.54 -13.38
CA GLU A 215 31.00 -7.74 -13.44
C GLU A 215 30.40 -8.08 -12.08
N HIS A 216 29.17 -8.63 -12.15
CA HIS A 216 28.37 -9.23 -11.09
C HIS A 216 28.24 -8.43 -9.78
N LEU A 217 27.15 -7.65 -9.63
CA LEU A 217 26.61 -7.30 -8.31
C LEU A 217 25.79 -8.47 -7.76
N VAL A 218 26.36 -9.20 -6.81
CA VAL A 218 25.66 -10.29 -6.14
C VAL A 218 24.96 -9.75 -4.90
N PHE A 219 23.64 -9.60 -5.02
CA PHE A 219 22.78 -9.38 -3.87
C PHE A 219 22.72 -10.65 -3.04
N ASN A 220 22.94 -10.51 -1.72
CA ASN A 220 23.10 -11.63 -0.79
C ASN A 220 24.45 -12.34 -0.96
N GLY A 221 25.54 -11.56 -0.83
CA GLY A 221 26.90 -12.06 -0.88
C GLY A 221 27.12 -13.27 0.03
N LYS A 222 27.90 -14.23 -0.47
CA LYS A 222 28.30 -15.43 0.27
C LYS A 222 29.66 -15.20 0.93
N THR A 223 29.97 -16.04 1.91
CA THR A 223 31.32 -16.10 2.49
C THR A 223 32.35 -16.38 1.39
N ASP A 224 32.03 -17.25 0.42
CA ASP A 224 32.85 -17.53 -0.77
C ASP A 224 32.08 -17.18 -2.04
N GLN A 225 32.53 -16.15 -2.75
CA GLN A 225 31.84 -15.59 -3.91
C GLN A 225 32.68 -15.69 -5.19
N GLU A 226 32.19 -16.49 -6.13
CA GLU A 226 32.79 -16.59 -7.48
C GLU A 226 32.27 -15.46 -8.39
N ILE A 227 33.18 -14.71 -9.02
CA ILE A 227 32.90 -13.69 -10.04
C ILE A 227 33.87 -13.92 -11.21
N ASN A 228 33.35 -14.15 -12.42
CA ASN A 228 34.19 -14.39 -13.60
C ASN A 228 34.05 -13.24 -14.59
N PHE A 229 35.16 -12.86 -15.25
CA PHE A 229 35.19 -11.78 -16.23
C PHE A 229 35.46 -12.30 -17.64
N ILE A 230 34.72 -11.77 -18.63
CA ILE A 230 34.97 -12.00 -20.06
C ILE A 230 35.23 -10.65 -20.75
N LEU A 231 36.50 -10.36 -21.02
CA LEU A 231 36.97 -9.10 -21.60
C LEU A 231 36.90 -9.12 -23.14
N LYS A 232 36.33 -8.06 -23.73
CA LYS A 232 36.27 -7.89 -25.18
C LYS A 232 37.59 -7.36 -25.72
N SER A 233 38.16 -8.05 -26.71
CA SER A 233 39.49 -7.81 -27.32
C SER A 233 39.77 -6.38 -27.86
N LYS A 234 38.79 -5.47 -27.85
CA LYS A 234 38.90 -4.09 -28.35
C LYS A 234 38.46 -2.99 -27.37
N GLN A 235 38.04 -3.33 -26.15
CA GLN A 235 37.65 -2.30 -25.16
C GLN A 235 38.89 -1.74 -24.46
N LYS A 236 39.38 -0.58 -24.93
CA LYS A 236 40.42 0.21 -24.24
C LYS A 236 39.88 1.00 -23.04
N THR A 237 38.56 1.07 -22.92
CA THR A 237 37.79 1.75 -21.87
C THR A 237 36.42 1.06 -21.77
N PHE A 238 35.98 0.76 -20.56
CA PHE A 238 34.57 0.39 -20.32
C PHE A 238 33.67 1.55 -20.75
N LYS A 239 32.62 1.24 -21.54
CA LYS A 239 31.53 2.15 -21.90
C LYS A 239 30.24 1.44 -21.52
N CYS A 240 29.37 2.06 -20.73
CA CYS A 240 28.06 1.50 -20.43
C CYS A 240 27.21 1.39 -21.70
N GLU A 241 26.09 0.68 -21.61
CA GLU A 241 25.16 0.56 -22.74
C GLU A 241 24.62 1.91 -23.20
N PHE A 242 24.27 2.81 -22.27
CA PHE A 242 23.83 4.16 -22.62
C PHE A 242 24.87 4.92 -23.45
N GLU A 243 26.14 4.92 -23.07
CA GLU A 243 27.19 5.61 -23.84
C GLU A 243 27.34 5.06 -25.26
N LYS A 244 27.23 3.74 -25.42
CA LYS A 244 27.28 3.10 -26.75
C LYS A 244 26.07 3.51 -27.59
N LEU A 245 24.91 3.63 -26.96
CA LEU A 245 23.68 4.08 -27.60
C LEU A 245 23.74 5.56 -27.96
N ASP A 246 24.29 6.39 -27.08
CA ASP A 246 24.42 7.84 -27.32
C ASP A 246 25.32 8.12 -28.53
N ASP A 247 26.46 7.44 -28.63
CA ASP A 247 27.32 7.49 -29.83
C ASP A 247 26.58 7.10 -31.13
N LEU A 248 25.61 6.18 -31.03
CA LEU A 248 24.88 5.64 -32.19
C LEU A 248 23.63 6.45 -32.55
N LEU A 249 22.87 6.90 -31.55
CA LEU A 249 21.52 7.47 -31.66
C LEU A 249 21.52 9.00 -31.55
N ASN A 250 22.60 9.65 -31.10
CA ASN A 250 22.63 11.11 -30.98
C ASN A 250 22.34 11.83 -32.32
N ILE A 251 22.74 11.23 -33.46
CA ILE A 251 22.40 11.76 -34.80
C ILE A 251 20.86 11.82 -35.00
N TYR A 252 20.13 10.81 -34.52
CA TYR A 252 18.66 10.80 -34.58
C TYR A 252 18.05 11.77 -33.57
N HIS A 253 18.64 11.89 -32.38
CA HIS A 253 18.24 12.89 -31.39
C HIS A 253 18.35 14.32 -31.95
N GLU A 254 19.45 14.66 -32.63
CA GLU A 254 19.60 15.95 -33.32
C GLU A 254 18.61 16.10 -34.48
N ALA A 255 18.36 15.04 -35.25
CA ALA A 255 17.40 15.06 -36.36
C ALA A 255 15.95 15.31 -35.88
N VAL A 256 15.53 14.71 -34.75
CA VAL A 256 14.20 14.91 -34.16
C VAL A 256 13.91 16.39 -33.91
N PHE A 257 14.86 17.15 -33.35
CA PHE A 257 14.65 18.59 -33.15
C PHE A 257 14.71 19.41 -34.43
N SER A 258 15.45 18.94 -35.44
CA SER A 258 15.48 19.61 -36.74
C SER A 258 14.17 19.46 -37.52
N GLU A 259 13.45 18.35 -37.33
CA GLU A 259 12.22 18.01 -38.05
C GLU A 259 10.96 18.49 -37.31
N TYR A 260 10.89 18.25 -35.99
CA TYR A 260 9.71 18.56 -35.18
C TYR A 260 9.78 19.93 -34.48
N GLY A 261 10.93 20.61 -34.54
CA GLY A 261 11.13 21.98 -34.04
C GLY A 261 11.23 22.09 -32.51
N GLY A 262 12.06 23.01 -32.03
CA GLY A 262 12.05 23.40 -30.61
C GLY A 262 13.23 24.27 -30.17
N SER A 263 12.96 25.56 -29.96
CA SER A 263 13.89 26.52 -29.35
C SER A 263 13.79 26.53 -27.83
N SER A 264 12.61 26.24 -27.28
CA SER A 264 12.35 26.14 -25.83
C SER A 264 12.46 24.69 -25.32
N LEU A 265 12.60 24.52 -24.00
CA LEU A 265 12.70 23.19 -23.37
C LEU A 265 11.38 22.40 -23.51
N THR A 266 10.24 23.07 -23.39
CA THR A 266 8.91 22.48 -23.56
C THR A 266 8.69 21.95 -24.98
N GLU A 267 9.15 22.70 -26.00
CA GLU A 267 9.08 22.25 -27.40
C GLU A 267 9.97 21.02 -27.64
N LYS A 268 11.14 20.94 -26.99
CA LYS A 268 12.01 19.76 -27.08
C LYS A 268 11.35 18.52 -26.47
N THR A 269 10.71 18.65 -25.32
CA THR A 269 9.93 17.55 -24.72
C THR A 269 8.80 17.11 -25.66
N ALA A 270 8.02 18.06 -26.20
CA ALA A 270 6.94 17.77 -27.13
C ALA A 270 7.41 17.13 -28.45
N ALA A 271 8.58 17.53 -28.97
CA ALA A 271 9.20 16.95 -30.16
C ALA A 271 9.55 15.48 -29.95
N ILE A 272 10.15 15.13 -28.81
CA ILE A 272 10.44 13.74 -28.45
C ILE A 272 9.14 12.93 -28.32
N THR A 273 8.14 13.43 -27.58
CA THR A 273 6.85 12.75 -27.43
C THR A 273 6.15 12.53 -28.77
N THR A 274 6.18 13.52 -29.66
CA THR A 274 5.58 13.44 -31.01
C THR A 274 6.33 12.42 -31.86
N PHE A 275 7.66 12.40 -31.81
CA PHE A 275 8.49 11.43 -32.51
C PHE A 275 8.19 10.00 -32.06
N LEU A 276 8.08 9.76 -30.74
CA LEU A 276 7.75 8.45 -30.19
C LEU A 276 6.33 7.99 -30.54
N LYS A 277 5.34 8.90 -30.52
CA LYS A 277 3.95 8.58 -30.90
C LYS A 277 3.78 8.34 -32.41
N SER A 278 4.55 9.03 -33.24
CA SER A 278 4.42 8.98 -34.71
C SER A 278 5.14 7.79 -35.33
N ASN A 279 6.08 7.17 -34.63
CA ASN A 279 6.88 6.06 -35.14
C ASN A 279 6.60 4.78 -34.36
N THR A 280 5.81 3.88 -34.97
CA THR A 280 5.58 2.53 -34.44
C THR A 280 6.69 1.54 -34.77
N ALA A 281 7.59 1.90 -35.70
CA ALA A 281 8.82 1.18 -36.01
C ALA A 281 9.92 2.20 -36.35
N PHE A 282 11.06 2.15 -35.67
CA PHE A 282 12.13 3.11 -35.87
C PHE A 282 12.94 2.78 -37.14
N PRO A 283 13.05 3.71 -38.12
CA PRO A 283 13.86 3.50 -39.33
C PRO A 283 15.35 3.63 -39.00
N LEU A 284 15.92 2.61 -38.36
CA LEU A 284 17.34 2.52 -38.05
C LEU A 284 18.14 2.17 -39.30
N VAL A 285 19.08 3.02 -39.69
CA VAL A 285 19.90 2.87 -40.90
C VAL A 285 21.25 2.24 -40.55
N ALA A 286 21.65 1.23 -41.34
CA ALA A 286 22.98 0.59 -41.46
C ALA A 286 23.86 0.57 -40.20
N GLY A 287 24.04 -0.63 -39.62
CA GLY A 287 24.84 -0.85 -38.41
C GLY A 287 24.09 -0.67 -37.09
N ARG A 288 22.80 -0.31 -37.15
CA ARG A 288 21.88 -0.12 -36.01
C ARG A 288 20.70 -1.10 -36.00
N GLU A 289 20.67 -2.03 -36.95
CA GLU A 289 19.61 -3.04 -37.19
C GLU A 289 19.41 -4.04 -36.05
N ARG A 290 20.32 -4.08 -35.07
CA ARG A 290 20.30 -5.01 -33.94
C ARG A 290 19.80 -4.40 -32.63
N LEU A 291 19.47 -3.11 -32.61
CA LEU A 291 18.89 -2.46 -31.44
C LEU A 291 17.39 -2.82 -31.34
N THR A 292 16.94 -3.19 -30.15
CA THR A 292 15.51 -3.44 -29.91
C THR A 292 14.76 -2.12 -29.80
N GLU A 293 13.49 -2.12 -30.21
CA GLU A 293 12.64 -0.94 -30.15
C GLU A 293 12.51 -0.39 -28.72
N SER A 294 12.49 -1.26 -27.71
CA SER A 294 12.44 -0.88 -26.29
C SER A 294 13.67 -0.07 -25.85
N ILE A 295 14.87 -0.40 -26.35
CA ILE A 295 16.11 0.29 -26.01
C ILE A 295 16.15 1.67 -26.66
N VAL A 296 15.71 1.77 -27.93
CA VAL A 296 15.60 3.05 -28.64
C VAL A 296 14.57 3.93 -27.97
N HIS A 297 13.40 3.39 -27.62
CA HIS A 297 12.35 4.11 -26.90
C HIS A 297 12.86 4.65 -25.56
N ALA A 298 13.48 3.81 -24.72
CA ALA A 298 14.04 4.23 -23.43
C ALA A 298 15.12 5.31 -23.57
N TYR A 299 15.94 5.27 -24.62
CA TYR A 299 16.96 6.30 -24.89
C TYR A 299 16.33 7.67 -25.14
N PHE A 300 15.30 7.75 -25.98
CA PHE A 300 14.61 9.02 -26.25
C PHE A 300 13.80 9.52 -25.05
N VAL A 301 13.14 8.62 -24.32
CA VAL A 301 12.45 8.94 -23.06
C VAL A 301 13.41 9.53 -22.03
N ALA A 302 14.63 9.00 -21.92
CA ALA A 302 15.64 9.53 -21.01
C ALA A 302 15.99 11.00 -21.28
N TYR A 303 16.13 11.37 -22.55
CA TYR A 303 16.32 12.76 -22.96
C TYR A 303 15.10 13.63 -22.70
N GLY A 304 13.88 13.10 -22.90
CA GLY A 304 12.64 13.77 -22.53
C GLY A 304 12.57 14.11 -21.04
N LEU A 305 12.89 13.15 -20.18
CA LEU A 305 12.97 13.32 -18.73
C LEU A 305 14.04 14.34 -18.31
N TYR A 306 15.20 14.33 -18.98
CA TYR A 306 16.23 15.34 -18.75
C TYR A 306 15.76 16.75 -19.11
N TYR A 307 15.00 16.93 -20.21
CA TYR A 307 14.46 18.24 -20.56
C TYR A 307 13.33 18.69 -19.62
N GLN A 308 12.48 17.79 -19.13
CA GLN A 308 11.53 18.08 -18.04
C GLN A 308 12.28 18.59 -16.80
N LEU A 309 13.36 17.91 -16.41
CA LEU A 309 14.19 18.29 -15.27
C LEU A 309 14.81 19.68 -15.48
N LEU A 310 15.35 19.94 -16.67
CA LEU A 310 15.94 21.24 -16.99
C LEU A 310 14.89 22.36 -16.97
N ASN A 311 13.69 22.08 -17.48
CA ASN A 311 12.59 23.04 -17.50
C ASN A 311 12.14 23.42 -16.08
N ARG A 312 12.10 22.45 -15.18
CA ARG A 312 11.76 22.68 -13.76
C ARG A 312 12.69 23.65 -13.06
N TYR A 313 13.98 23.62 -13.35
CA TYR A 313 14.97 24.54 -12.77
C TYR A 313 15.17 25.83 -13.58
N ASN A 314 14.49 25.95 -14.73
CA ASN A 314 14.53 27.14 -15.59
C ASN A 314 13.59 28.23 -15.05
N THR A 315 13.97 28.87 -13.95
CA THR A 315 13.23 30.00 -13.36
C THR A 315 13.63 31.35 -13.97
N ALA A 316 12.78 32.38 -13.82
CA ALA A 316 13.03 33.75 -14.34
C ALA A 316 14.35 34.40 -13.86
N LYS A 317 14.98 33.86 -12.81
CA LYS A 317 16.40 34.02 -12.52
C LYS A 317 17.08 32.67 -12.69
N THR A 318 18.08 32.58 -13.55
CA THR A 318 18.92 31.40 -13.71
C THR A 318 19.50 31.01 -12.34
N THR A 319 19.21 29.79 -11.88
CA THR A 319 19.77 29.27 -10.63
C THR A 319 21.12 28.59 -10.89
N GLU A 320 22.02 28.58 -9.91
CA GLU A 320 23.30 27.83 -10.01
C GLU A 320 23.06 26.34 -10.37
N LYS A 321 21.92 25.77 -9.92
CA LYS A 321 21.51 24.41 -10.28
C LYS A 321 21.19 24.24 -11.77
N TYR A 322 20.55 25.21 -12.41
CA TYR A 322 20.26 25.15 -13.84
C TYR A 322 21.53 25.19 -14.68
N GLU A 323 22.49 26.04 -14.31
CA GLU A 323 23.79 26.12 -14.99
C GLU A 323 24.59 24.82 -14.82
N ALA A 324 24.60 24.25 -13.60
CA ALA A 324 25.23 22.96 -13.34
C ALA A 324 24.62 21.82 -14.19
N LEU A 325 23.29 21.76 -14.30
CA LEU A 325 22.59 20.74 -15.09
C LEU A 325 22.88 20.81 -16.61
N GLN A 326 23.33 21.95 -17.11
CA GLN A 326 23.75 22.11 -18.51
C GLN A 326 25.17 21.62 -18.79
N GLU A 327 25.99 21.40 -17.76
CA GLU A 327 27.32 20.86 -17.94
C GLU A 327 27.25 19.46 -18.56
N ASN A 328 28.16 19.17 -19.51
CA ASN A 328 28.13 17.90 -20.25
C ASN A 328 28.22 16.66 -19.35
N GLU A 329 28.93 16.76 -18.22
CA GLU A 329 29.05 15.67 -17.25
C GLU A 329 27.72 15.43 -16.50
N GLU A 330 27.04 16.49 -16.06
CA GLU A 330 25.74 16.41 -15.39
C GLU A 330 24.63 15.97 -16.35
N LYS A 331 24.60 16.51 -17.58
CA LYS A 331 23.68 16.07 -18.62
C LYS A 331 23.79 14.57 -18.85
N ARG A 332 25.01 14.06 -19.02
CA ARG A 332 25.27 12.65 -19.22
C ARG A 332 24.83 11.83 -18.00
N TYR A 333 25.16 12.31 -16.79
CA TYR A 333 24.74 11.68 -15.55
C TYR A 333 23.23 11.44 -15.50
N TRP A 334 22.43 12.48 -15.72
CA TRP A 334 20.97 12.38 -15.63
C TRP A 334 20.36 11.55 -16.76
N CYS A 335 20.86 11.67 -18.00
CA CYS A 335 20.37 10.82 -19.09
C CYS A 335 20.68 9.33 -18.85
N GLU A 336 21.84 8.98 -18.30
CA GLU A 336 22.16 7.60 -17.93
C GLU A 336 21.16 7.07 -16.87
N VAL A 337 20.93 7.83 -15.81
CA VAL A 337 19.97 7.45 -14.75
C VAL A 337 18.55 7.29 -15.31
N PHE A 338 18.07 8.26 -16.09
CA PHE A 338 16.72 8.20 -16.67
C PHE A 338 16.58 7.08 -17.70
N PHE A 339 17.63 6.74 -18.44
CA PHE A 339 17.63 5.59 -19.35
C PHE A 339 17.41 4.27 -18.60
N ALA A 340 18.12 4.07 -17.47
CA ALA A 340 17.92 2.88 -16.65
C ALA A 340 16.48 2.77 -16.12
N LEU A 341 15.90 3.88 -15.70
CA LEU A 341 14.53 3.95 -15.18
C LEU A 341 13.49 3.69 -16.28
N ALA A 342 13.64 4.33 -17.44
CA ALA A 342 12.77 4.13 -18.59
C ALA A 342 12.83 2.69 -19.12
N LEU A 343 14.03 2.09 -19.19
CA LEU A 343 14.18 0.74 -19.75
C LEU A 343 13.64 -0.36 -18.83
N ARG A 344 13.73 -0.20 -17.51
CA ARG A 344 13.38 -1.26 -16.54
C ARG A 344 11.98 -1.18 -15.96
N GLU A 345 11.44 0.03 -15.80
CA GLU A 345 10.11 0.26 -15.21
C GLU A 345 9.18 1.07 -16.11
N ASP A 346 9.58 1.33 -17.36
CA ASP A 346 8.79 2.10 -18.32
C ASP A 346 8.43 3.52 -17.80
N ILE A 347 9.34 4.11 -17.03
CA ILE A 347 9.18 5.46 -16.49
C ILE A 347 9.36 6.48 -17.63
N SER A 348 8.29 7.23 -17.93
CA SER A 348 8.23 8.26 -18.96
C SER A 348 8.20 9.70 -18.43
N THR A 349 7.88 9.91 -17.15
CA THR A 349 7.75 11.25 -16.54
C THR A 349 8.44 11.39 -15.18
N LEU A 350 8.83 12.62 -14.84
CA LEU A 350 9.34 12.95 -13.49
C LEU A 350 8.30 12.65 -12.40
N TYR A 351 7.01 12.73 -12.71
CA TYR A 351 5.93 12.39 -11.78
C TYR A 351 5.84 10.89 -11.49
N GLN A 352 6.04 10.02 -12.48
CA GLN A 352 6.10 8.58 -12.22
C GLN A 352 7.25 8.22 -11.28
N ILE A 353 8.38 8.95 -11.35
CA ILE A 353 9.51 8.80 -10.43
C ILE A 353 9.09 9.09 -8.98
N THR A 354 8.24 10.09 -8.71
CA THR A 354 7.80 10.42 -7.34
C THR A 354 6.81 9.41 -6.75
N LYS A 355 6.08 8.67 -7.59
CA LYS A 355 5.18 7.59 -7.16
C LYS A 355 5.91 6.31 -6.77
N GLN A 356 7.14 6.13 -7.22
CA GLN A 356 7.90 4.91 -6.98
C GLN A 356 8.50 4.90 -5.58
N LYS A 357 8.51 3.72 -4.94
CA LYS A 357 9.16 3.56 -3.64
C LYS A 357 10.67 3.75 -3.81
N PRO A 358 11.35 4.40 -2.85
CA PRO A 358 12.80 4.61 -2.93
C PRO A 358 13.55 3.27 -2.99
N THR A 359 13.07 2.24 -2.29
CA THR A 359 13.65 0.89 -2.35
C THR A 359 13.49 0.22 -3.72
N SER A 360 12.42 0.51 -4.46
CA SER A 360 12.23 0.02 -5.82
C SER A 360 13.20 0.72 -6.77
N LEU A 361 13.22 2.06 -6.78
CA LEU A 361 14.12 2.87 -7.62
C LEU A 361 15.59 2.50 -7.39
N GLN A 362 15.96 2.31 -6.13
CA GLN A 362 17.26 1.84 -5.71
C GLN A 362 17.61 0.48 -6.31
N LYS A 363 16.72 -0.51 -6.20
CA LYS A 363 16.93 -1.85 -6.80
C LYS A 363 17.13 -1.78 -8.31
N ILE A 364 16.37 -0.91 -8.98
CA ILE A 364 16.42 -0.73 -10.43
C ILE A 364 17.76 -0.14 -10.86
N LEU A 365 18.16 0.97 -10.24
CA LEU A 365 19.42 1.66 -10.56
C LEU A 365 20.64 0.79 -10.23
N PHE A 366 20.58 -0.02 -9.17
CA PHE A 366 21.64 -0.98 -8.87
C PHE A 366 21.71 -2.16 -9.82
N GLY A 367 20.56 -2.72 -10.17
CA GLY A 367 20.54 -3.71 -11.23
C GLY A 367 21.09 -3.13 -12.54
N ALA A 368 20.79 -1.86 -12.85
CA ALA A 368 21.25 -1.21 -14.07
C ALA A 368 22.76 -0.95 -14.07
N ALA A 369 23.33 -0.51 -12.95
CA ALA A 369 24.78 -0.37 -12.81
C ALA A 369 25.49 -1.73 -12.87
N SER A 370 24.93 -2.75 -12.23
CA SER A 370 25.43 -4.13 -12.25
C SER A 370 25.48 -4.72 -13.66
N ASP A 371 24.41 -4.50 -14.43
CA ASP A 371 24.29 -5.06 -15.77
C ASP A 371 25.04 -4.21 -16.82
N GLY A 372 25.78 -3.18 -16.37
CA GLY A 372 26.55 -2.30 -17.24
C GLY A 372 25.70 -1.38 -18.13
N LEU A 373 24.43 -1.17 -17.78
CA LEU A 373 23.54 -0.24 -18.50
C LEU A 373 23.95 1.21 -18.30
N ILE A 374 24.44 1.54 -17.09
CA ILE A 374 24.88 2.88 -16.67
C ILE A 374 26.27 2.81 -16.02
N CYS A 375 27.03 3.90 -16.08
CA CYS A 375 28.38 4.05 -15.49
C CYS A 375 28.37 4.96 -14.24
N VAL A 376 27.24 5.60 -13.95
CA VAL A 376 27.17 6.76 -13.04
C VAL A 376 26.85 6.40 -11.59
N ASP A 377 27.43 7.18 -10.66
CA ASP A 377 27.20 7.02 -9.22
C ASP A 377 25.80 7.50 -8.82
N THR A 378 24.90 6.56 -8.54
CA THR A 378 23.48 6.80 -8.24
C THR A 378 23.21 7.65 -6.99
N ASN A 379 24.25 8.04 -6.24
CA ASN A 379 24.14 8.85 -5.03
C ASN A 379 23.35 10.16 -5.21
N LYS A 380 23.53 10.87 -6.33
CA LYS A 380 22.83 12.15 -6.56
C LYS A 380 21.33 11.98 -6.84
N PHE A 381 20.90 10.79 -7.26
CA PHE A 381 19.52 10.55 -7.64
C PHE A 381 18.55 10.64 -6.45
N LEU A 382 18.96 10.17 -5.26
CA LEU A 382 18.10 10.23 -4.08
C LEU A 382 17.84 11.67 -3.61
N GLU A 383 18.83 12.54 -3.73
CA GLU A 383 18.67 13.98 -3.44
C GLU A 383 17.67 14.61 -4.40
N LEU A 384 17.77 14.30 -5.70
CA LEU A 384 16.79 14.75 -6.68
C LEU A 384 15.40 14.19 -6.35
N TRP A 385 15.27 12.89 -6.09
CA TRP A 385 13.98 12.27 -5.75
C TRP A 385 13.34 12.92 -4.52
N GLN A 386 14.12 13.21 -3.48
CA GLN A 386 13.65 13.95 -2.30
C GLN A 386 13.24 15.39 -2.62
N GLN A 387 13.98 16.08 -3.50
CA GLN A 387 13.60 17.41 -3.98
C GLN A 387 12.31 17.37 -4.80
N LEU A 388 12.14 16.38 -5.67
CA LEU A 388 10.92 16.16 -6.45
C LEU A 388 9.70 15.86 -5.55
N LEU A 389 9.93 15.33 -4.34
CA LEU A 389 8.89 15.10 -3.32
C LEU A 389 8.61 16.34 -2.45
N GLY A 390 9.64 17.12 -2.12
CA GLY A 390 9.55 18.26 -1.19
C GLY A 390 9.12 19.58 -1.85
N GLU A 391 9.50 19.77 -3.11
CA GLU A 391 9.02 20.86 -3.96
C GLU A 391 7.91 20.27 -4.83
N GLY A 392 6.67 20.74 -4.72
CA GLY A 392 5.55 20.22 -5.51
C GLY A 392 5.92 20.11 -7.00
N VAL A 393 5.56 18.99 -7.63
CA VAL A 393 5.76 18.81 -9.08
C VAL A 393 4.97 19.90 -9.81
N SER A 394 5.66 20.67 -10.65
CA SER A 394 5.04 21.72 -11.47
C SER A 394 3.95 21.12 -12.36
N ALA A 395 2.86 21.87 -12.55
CA ALA A 395 1.71 21.50 -13.36
C ALA A 395 2.02 21.31 -14.86
N ASP A 396 3.26 21.61 -15.29
CA ASP A 396 3.76 21.46 -16.65
C ASP A 396 4.48 20.12 -16.91
N ASP A 397 4.84 19.36 -15.86
CA ASP A 397 5.50 18.03 -15.97
C ASP A 397 4.49 16.86 -16.02
N VAL A 398 3.19 17.17 -16.09
CA VAL A 398 2.11 16.19 -16.20
C VAL A 398 1.96 15.80 -17.68
N GLU A 399 2.44 14.61 -18.07
CA GLU A 399 2.07 14.03 -19.37
C GLU A 399 0.55 13.85 -19.42
N ASN A 400 -0.07 14.69 -20.26
CA ASN A 400 -1.50 14.79 -20.51
C ASN A 400 -2.28 15.31 -19.29
N GLU A 401 -3.13 16.29 -19.54
CA GLU A 401 -4.13 16.85 -18.63
C GLU A 401 -4.71 15.77 -17.71
N ASP A 402 -4.12 15.61 -16.52
CA ASP A 402 -4.61 14.68 -15.50
C ASP A 402 -5.77 15.46 -14.84
N PRO A 403 -7.04 15.09 -15.09
CA PRO A 403 -8.16 15.81 -14.54
C PRO A 403 -8.31 15.49 -13.05
N SER A 404 -7.24 15.15 -12.33
CA SER A 404 -7.28 14.69 -10.95
C SER A 404 -6.92 15.76 -9.93
N LEU A 405 -7.57 15.69 -8.77
CA LEU A 405 -7.32 16.58 -7.66
C LEU A 405 -6.08 16.13 -6.89
N SER A 406 -5.21 17.09 -6.57
CA SER A 406 -4.11 16.89 -5.62
C SER A 406 -4.64 16.72 -4.18
N ILE A 407 -3.83 16.16 -3.28
CA ILE A 407 -4.20 16.04 -1.86
C ILE A 407 -4.51 17.39 -1.21
N ASN A 408 -3.80 18.45 -1.61
CA ASN A 408 -4.05 19.81 -1.11
C ASN A 408 -5.43 20.31 -1.54
N GLN A 409 -5.84 20.03 -2.78
CA GLN A 409 -7.14 20.40 -3.31
C GLN A 409 -8.27 19.59 -2.66
N LEU A 410 -8.06 18.30 -2.38
CA LEU A 410 -9.02 17.45 -1.66
C LEU A 410 -9.22 17.93 -0.21
N LEU A 411 -8.13 18.23 0.50
CA LEU A 411 -8.20 18.76 1.86
C LEU A 411 -8.83 20.16 1.90
N PHE A 412 -8.54 21.00 0.91
CA PHE A 412 -9.19 22.30 0.77
C PHE A 412 -10.69 22.16 0.53
N LEU A 413 -11.09 21.33 -0.46
CA LEU A 413 -12.49 21.07 -0.78
C LEU A 413 -13.26 20.60 0.46
N TYR A 414 -12.65 19.74 1.29
CA TYR A 414 -13.21 19.32 2.57
C TYR A 414 -13.47 20.51 3.52
N LEU A 415 -12.47 21.38 3.73
CA LEU A 415 -12.56 22.48 4.70
C LEU A 415 -13.50 23.62 4.27
N THR A 416 -13.54 23.94 2.97
CA THR A 416 -14.27 25.10 2.45
C THR A 416 -15.63 24.74 1.86
N GLY A 417 -15.87 23.47 1.51
CA GLY A 417 -17.07 23.04 0.80
C GLY A 417 -17.12 23.46 -0.68
N ASP A 418 -16.07 24.10 -1.18
CA ASP A 418 -15.97 24.62 -2.54
C ASP A 418 -14.51 24.68 -3.01
N LEU A 419 -14.25 24.45 -4.29
CA LEU A 419 -12.92 24.54 -4.91
C LEU A 419 -12.98 25.47 -6.13
N PRO A 420 -12.62 26.75 -5.97
CA PRO A 420 -12.74 27.73 -7.04
C PRO A 420 -11.73 27.49 -8.18
N ILE A 421 -12.13 27.89 -9.40
CA ILE A 421 -11.31 27.82 -10.61
C ILE A 421 -10.55 29.15 -10.76
N VAL A 422 -9.25 29.08 -11.04
CA VAL A 422 -8.39 30.24 -11.30
C VAL A 422 -8.64 30.77 -12.71
N GLU A 423 -8.96 32.07 -12.83
CA GLU A 423 -9.08 32.76 -14.12
C GLU A 423 -7.69 33.18 -14.67
N SER A 424 -6.82 32.21 -14.98
CA SER A 424 -5.55 32.46 -15.71
C SER A 424 -5.67 32.00 -17.17
N ASP A 425 -4.58 32.14 -17.96
CA ASP A 425 -4.50 31.74 -19.38
C ASP A 425 -4.88 30.26 -19.63
N SER A 426 -5.02 29.45 -18.58
CA SER A 426 -5.72 28.15 -18.62
C SER A 426 -6.55 27.99 -17.33
N PRO A 427 -7.89 27.97 -17.41
CA PRO A 427 -8.73 27.79 -16.24
C PRO A 427 -8.49 26.42 -15.62
N ARG A 428 -7.84 26.41 -14.44
CA ARG A 428 -7.56 25.23 -13.62
C ARG A 428 -7.96 25.52 -12.17
N TYR A 429 -8.23 24.49 -11.39
CA TYR A 429 -8.30 24.64 -9.93
C TYR A 429 -6.99 25.21 -9.40
N TYR A 430 -7.03 25.98 -8.29
CA TYR A 430 -5.84 26.57 -7.67
C TYR A 430 -4.68 25.57 -7.63
N SER A 431 -3.69 25.80 -8.49
CA SER A 431 -2.53 24.91 -8.67
C SER A 431 -1.51 25.11 -7.56
N GLU A 432 -1.48 26.31 -6.97
CA GLU A 432 -0.58 26.72 -5.89
C GLU A 432 -1.38 26.98 -4.60
N ILE A 433 -1.97 25.94 -4.02
CA ILE A 433 -2.43 25.98 -2.63
C ILE A 433 -1.17 25.96 -1.75
N SER A 434 -0.54 27.12 -1.55
CA SER A 434 0.65 27.30 -0.70
C SER A 434 0.32 27.08 0.77
N LYS A 435 1.26 26.50 1.55
CA LYS A 435 1.17 26.42 3.02
C LYS A 435 0.95 27.80 3.67
N ASP A 436 1.40 28.88 3.02
CA ASP A 436 1.29 30.25 3.53
C ASP A 436 -0.07 30.91 3.23
N SER A 437 -0.90 30.31 2.36
CA SER A 437 -2.20 30.85 1.97
C SER A 437 -3.31 30.56 2.99
N PHE A 438 -3.03 29.74 4.01
CA PHE A 438 -4.01 29.29 4.99
C PHE A 438 -3.59 29.70 6.40
N SER A 439 -4.32 30.64 6.98
CA SER A 439 -4.28 30.87 8.42
C SER A 439 -5.03 29.80 9.22
N ASP A 440 -5.49 28.72 8.57
CA ASP A 440 -6.21 27.63 9.22
C ASP A 440 -5.22 26.58 9.78
N PRO A 441 -5.04 26.52 11.11
CA PRO A 441 -4.14 25.56 11.75
C PRO A 441 -4.57 24.09 11.53
N LEU A 442 -5.81 23.83 11.12
CA LEU A 442 -6.33 22.48 10.88
C LEU A 442 -5.79 21.89 9.56
N PHE A 443 -5.68 22.68 8.50
CA PHE A 443 -5.16 22.25 7.20
C PHE A 443 -3.72 21.75 7.31
N ALA A 444 -2.85 22.51 7.99
CA ALA A 444 -1.46 22.14 8.20
C ALA A 444 -1.32 20.84 9.02
N LYS A 445 -2.12 20.69 10.07
CA LYS A 445 -2.15 19.47 10.91
C LYS A 445 -2.62 18.24 10.14
N LEU A 446 -3.63 18.37 9.27
CA LEU A 446 -4.12 17.27 8.43
C LEU A 446 -3.09 16.86 7.38
N LEU A 447 -2.42 17.84 6.76
CA LEU A 447 -1.39 17.60 5.76
C LEU A 447 -0.15 16.91 6.38
N ASP A 448 0.29 17.37 7.54
CA ASP A 448 1.41 16.73 8.26
C ASP A 448 1.05 15.30 8.72
N ALA A 449 -0.18 15.08 9.19
CA ALA A 449 -0.68 13.75 9.53
C ALA A 449 -0.70 12.82 8.29
N TYR A 450 -1.15 13.32 7.14
CA TYR A 450 -1.16 12.58 5.87
C TYR A 450 0.24 12.11 5.45
N PHE A 451 1.24 13.00 5.54
CA PHE A 451 2.62 12.63 5.22
C PHE A 451 3.21 11.68 6.25
N HIS A 452 2.85 11.83 7.53
CA HIS A 452 3.34 10.94 8.60
C HIS A 452 2.87 9.49 8.43
N VAL A 453 1.65 9.27 7.91
CA VAL A 453 1.13 7.93 7.61
C VAL A 453 1.59 7.38 6.25
N GLY A 454 2.51 8.08 5.57
CA GLY A 454 3.11 7.64 4.31
C GLY A 454 2.26 7.91 3.08
N ALA A 455 1.54 9.04 3.04
CA ALA A 455 0.73 9.48 1.90
C ALA A 455 -0.35 8.48 1.48
N LYS A 456 -1.04 7.90 2.47
CA LYS A 456 -2.16 6.96 2.26
C LYS A 456 -3.42 7.50 2.93
N THR A 457 -4.46 7.75 2.13
CA THR A 457 -5.78 8.23 2.58
C THR A 457 -6.39 7.27 3.60
N ASP A 458 -6.38 5.96 3.34
CA ASP A 458 -6.91 4.95 4.28
C ASP A 458 -6.18 4.94 5.63
N ALA A 459 -4.86 5.12 5.61
CA ALA A 459 -4.07 5.14 6.83
C ALA A 459 -4.34 6.41 7.63
N LEU A 460 -4.54 7.54 6.94
CA LEU A 460 -4.92 8.81 7.55
C LEU A 460 -6.28 8.69 8.24
N ILE A 461 -7.29 8.21 7.53
CA ILE A 461 -8.64 8.04 8.08
C ILE A 461 -8.63 7.12 9.30
N LYS A 462 -7.94 5.97 9.25
CA LYS A 462 -7.82 5.07 10.42
C LYS A 462 -7.20 5.74 11.64
N VAL A 463 -6.19 6.59 11.44
CA VAL A 463 -5.52 7.29 12.53
C VAL A 463 -6.41 8.42 13.07
N LEU A 464 -7.12 9.14 12.22
CA LEU A 464 -8.06 10.18 12.64
C LEU A 464 -9.24 9.59 13.41
N GLN A 465 -9.83 8.48 12.94
CA GLN A 465 -10.91 7.76 13.64
C GLN A 465 -10.48 7.29 15.04
N LYS A 466 -9.24 6.82 15.20
CA LYS A 466 -8.72 6.40 16.50
C LYS A 466 -8.59 7.56 17.50
N ASN A 467 -8.45 8.79 17.01
CA ASN A 467 -8.26 9.99 17.81
C ASN A 467 -9.49 10.94 17.77
N ALA A 468 -10.62 10.47 17.23
CA ALA A 468 -11.82 11.28 17.08
C ALA A 468 -12.47 11.57 18.45
N LEU A 469 -13.05 12.77 18.59
CA LEU A 469 -13.85 13.13 19.75
C LEU A 469 -15.26 12.54 19.61
N PRO A 470 -15.86 11.99 20.69
CA PRO A 470 -17.27 11.62 20.68
C PRO A 470 -18.12 12.86 20.44
N ASP A 471 -19.16 12.75 19.62
CA ASP A 471 -20.06 13.85 19.31
C ASP A 471 -20.85 14.20 20.59
N GLU A 472 -20.56 15.35 21.20
CA GLU A 472 -21.34 15.83 22.35
C GLU A 472 -22.71 16.32 21.86
N ALA A 473 -23.76 15.77 22.46
CA ALA A 473 -25.14 16.21 22.24
C ALA A 473 -25.27 17.69 22.65
N GLU A 474 -25.72 18.53 21.73
CA GLU A 474 -26.12 19.91 22.01
C GLU A 474 -27.22 19.92 23.08
N GLU A 475 -26.95 20.51 24.25
CA GLU A 475 -27.99 21.20 25.02
C GLU A 475 -27.43 22.33 25.91
N GLN A 476 -27.87 23.53 25.55
CA GLN A 476 -28.06 24.74 26.37
C GLN A 476 -26.84 25.54 26.84
N ALA A 477 -26.66 26.67 26.14
CA ALA A 477 -26.15 27.91 26.69
C ALA A 477 -27.06 28.44 27.81
N ASP A 478 -26.47 28.81 28.95
CA ASP A 478 -26.77 30.08 29.64
C ASP A 478 -25.68 30.43 30.68
N SER A 479 -25.07 31.60 30.46
CA SER A 479 -24.55 32.61 31.40
C SER A 479 -23.90 32.21 32.74
N GLU A 480 -22.62 32.54 32.95
CA GLU A 480 -22.13 33.69 33.75
C GLU A 480 -20.63 33.54 34.11
N GLU A 481 -19.93 34.67 34.11
CA GLU A 481 -18.52 34.82 34.51
C GLU A 481 -18.26 34.35 35.94
N THR A 482 -17.11 33.71 36.21
CA THR A 482 -16.17 34.19 37.23
C THR A 482 -14.82 33.46 37.18
N THR A 483 -13.77 34.26 37.33
CA THR A 483 -12.38 33.87 37.58
C THR A 483 -12.23 33.14 38.91
N THR A 484 -11.44 32.07 38.97
CA THR A 484 -10.46 31.85 40.06
C THR A 484 -9.45 30.75 39.76
N ASP A 485 -8.29 30.97 40.35
CA ASP A 485 -7.01 30.30 40.33
C ASP A 485 -6.99 28.96 41.10
N SER A 486 -5.84 28.27 40.98
CA SER A 486 -5.28 27.19 41.80
C SER A 486 -5.39 25.75 41.29
N GLY A 487 -4.20 25.12 41.22
CA GLY A 487 -3.94 23.82 40.64
C GLY A 487 -4.38 22.62 41.47
N GLU A 488 -4.28 21.43 40.88
CA GLU A 488 -3.30 20.42 41.31
C GLU A 488 -3.21 19.29 40.28
N THR A 489 -1.98 18.97 39.94
CA THR A 489 -1.51 17.79 39.22
C THR A 489 -1.96 16.48 39.85
N SER A 490 -2.39 15.52 39.04
CA SER A 490 -2.05 14.12 39.29
C SER A 490 -1.40 13.52 38.04
N ILE A 491 -0.08 13.40 38.14
CA ILE A 491 0.77 12.61 37.25
C ILE A 491 0.53 11.15 37.64
N GLN A 492 0.02 10.34 36.70
CA GLN A 492 0.33 8.92 36.68
C GLN A 492 1.28 8.66 35.51
N SER A 493 2.54 8.49 35.89
CA SER A 493 3.65 8.02 35.07
C SER A 493 3.41 6.57 34.65
N GLY A 494 3.22 6.36 33.36
CA GLY A 494 3.41 5.08 32.68
C GLY A 494 4.25 5.35 31.44
N THR A 495 5.51 4.93 31.48
CA THR A 495 6.50 5.05 30.42
C THR A 495 6.04 4.33 29.16
N ASP A 496 5.71 5.06 28.10
CA ASP A 496 5.73 4.56 26.72
C ASP A 496 6.14 5.68 25.76
N ILE A 497 7.32 5.52 25.16
CA ILE A 497 7.86 6.39 24.13
C ILE A 497 7.15 6.03 22.81
N LYS A 498 5.99 6.64 22.51
CA LYS A 498 5.43 6.73 21.15
C LYS A 498 4.61 8.01 20.97
N ASN A 499 4.82 8.65 19.81
CA ASN A 499 4.06 9.73 19.15
C ASN A 499 4.57 11.16 19.38
N LEU A 500 5.40 11.64 18.44
CA LEU A 500 5.86 13.03 18.32
C LEU A 500 5.06 13.83 17.27
N VAL A 501 3.91 13.31 16.82
CA VAL A 501 2.97 14.02 15.93
C VAL A 501 1.64 14.17 16.67
N GLU A 502 1.24 15.41 16.90
CA GLU A 502 -0.07 15.75 17.45
C GLU A 502 -1.09 15.69 16.31
N TYR A 503 -1.92 14.65 16.30
CA TYR A 503 -2.97 14.50 15.29
C TYR A 503 -4.11 15.50 15.55
N PRO A 504 -4.72 16.08 14.50
CA PRO A 504 -5.86 16.96 14.67
C PRO A 504 -7.02 16.19 15.32
N ARG A 505 -7.65 16.81 16.32
CA ARG A 505 -8.86 16.29 16.96
C ARG A 505 -10.06 16.71 16.13
N LEU A 506 -10.63 15.76 15.40
CA LEU A 506 -11.85 15.93 14.63
C LEU A 506 -13.00 15.19 15.33
N THR A 507 -14.24 15.64 15.12
CA THR A 507 -15.44 14.88 15.50
C THR A 507 -15.65 13.69 14.57
N ASN A 508 -16.49 12.72 14.93
CA ASN A 508 -16.75 11.57 14.05
C ASN A 508 -17.43 12.01 12.74
N VAL A 509 -18.27 13.05 12.80
CA VAL A 509 -18.92 13.66 11.65
C VAL A 509 -17.89 14.26 10.69
N GLU A 510 -16.92 15.00 11.22
CA GLU A 510 -15.83 15.62 10.44
C GLU A 510 -14.94 14.58 9.75
N VAL A 511 -14.58 13.51 10.47
CA VAL A 511 -13.81 12.40 9.89
C VAL A 511 -14.59 11.69 8.78
N SER A 512 -15.91 11.56 8.91
CA SER A 512 -16.78 10.93 7.91
C SER A 512 -16.92 11.79 6.65
N LYS A 513 -17.05 13.11 6.80
CA LYS A 513 -17.03 14.07 5.68
C LYS A 513 -15.71 14.03 4.91
N LEU A 514 -14.57 14.06 5.63
CA LEU A 514 -13.25 13.96 5.03
C LEU A 514 -13.05 12.63 4.29
N LYS A 515 -13.48 11.52 4.91
CA LYS A 515 -13.46 10.20 4.26
C LYS A 515 -14.25 10.25 2.95
N THR A 516 -15.41 10.90 2.95
CA THR A 516 -16.25 10.88 1.76
C THR A 516 -15.69 11.70 0.60
N VAL A 517 -14.93 12.77 0.85
CA VAL A 517 -14.18 13.47 -0.22
C VAL A 517 -13.19 12.52 -0.89
N PHE A 518 -12.51 11.66 -0.12
CA PHE A 518 -11.61 10.65 -0.68
C PHE A 518 -12.36 9.54 -1.41
N ASP A 519 -13.45 9.04 -0.83
CA ASP A 519 -14.28 8.00 -1.48
C ASP A 519 -14.89 8.52 -2.80
N LEU A 520 -15.26 9.81 -2.89
CA LEU A 520 -15.72 10.46 -4.12
C LEU A 520 -14.63 10.55 -5.18
N ASN A 521 -13.39 10.84 -4.76
CA ASN A 521 -12.25 10.84 -5.67
C ASN A 521 -12.02 9.47 -6.31
N ASP A 522 -12.22 8.39 -5.55
CA ASP A 522 -12.14 7.03 -6.09
C ASP A 522 -13.37 6.67 -6.95
N PHE A 523 -14.58 7.07 -6.53
CA PHE A 523 -15.83 6.83 -7.26
C PHE A 523 -15.83 7.47 -8.66
N PHE A 524 -15.27 8.67 -8.79
CA PHE A 524 -15.14 9.36 -10.07
C PHE A 524 -13.88 9.00 -10.85
N GLU A 525 -13.15 7.95 -10.46
CA GLU A 525 -11.88 7.55 -11.10
C GLU A 525 -10.89 8.71 -11.20
N LYS A 526 -10.86 9.56 -10.16
CA LYS A 526 -10.07 10.80 -10.07
C LYS A 526 -10.47 11.90 -11.05
N PHE A 527 -11.70 11.90 -11.56
CA PHE A 527 -12.21 13.00 -12.37
C PHE A 527 -12.68 14.18 -11.50
N ALA A 528 -11.87 15.24 -11.45
CA ALA A 528 -11.97 16.39 -10.55
C ALA A 528 -13.31 17.11 -10.61
N ASP A 529 -13.81 17.43 -11.81
CA ASP A 529 -15.12 18.11 -11.95
C ASP A 529 -16.24 17.26 -11.33
N GLY A 530 -16.17 15.93 -11.50
CA GLY A 530 -17.09 14.99 -10.87
C GLY A 530 -17.05 15.08 -9.35
N VAL A 531 -15.84 15.07 -8.77
CA VAL A 531 -15.63 15.16 -7.32
C VAL A 531 -16.14 16.49 -6.76
N VAL A 532 -15.70 17.62 -7.34
CA VAL A 532 -16.02 18.97 -6.85
C VAL A 532 -17.52 19.23 -6.95
N CYS A 533 -18.13 18.99 -8.11
CA CYS A 533 -19.55 19.28 -8.30
C CYS A 533 -20.44 18.39 -7.43
N THR A 534 -20.08 17.13 -7.25
CA THR A 534 -20.87 16.20 -6.44
C THR A 534 -20.77 16.51 -4.95
N TYR A 535 -19.56 16.83 -4.46
CA TYR A 535 -19.37 17.24 -3.07
C TYR A 535 -20.04 18.58 -2.77
N HIS A 536 -19.91 19.56 -3.66
CA HIS A 536 -20.58 20.85 -3.51
C HIS A 536 -22.11 20.70 -3.52
N TYR A 537 -22.64 19.86 -4.39
CA TYR A 537 -24.07 19.55 -4.42
C TYR A 537 -24.53 18.93 -3.09
N ALA A 538 -23.77 17.98 -2.53
CA ALA A 538 -24.08 17.37 -1.24
C ALA A 538 -24.04 18.38 -0.09
N CYS A 539 -23.11 19.34 -0.11
CA CYS A 539 -23.01 20.39 0.92
C CYS A 539 -24.08 21.49 0.81
N THR A 540 -24.68 21.68 -0.37
CA THR A 540 -25.62 22.80 -0.64
C THR A 540 -27.08 22.37 -0.72
N LYS A 541 -27.37 21.08 -0.88
CA LYS A 541 -28.73 20.57 -0.96
C LYS A 541 -29.41 20.63 0.41
N ASN A 542 -30.41 21.50 0.53
CA ASN A 542 -31.33 21.50 1.66
C ASN A 542 -32.05 20.13 1.72
N ASP A 543 -32.21 19.58 2.93
CA ASP A 543 -32.84 18.28 3.21
C ASP A 543 -32.05 17.03 2.76
N PHE A 544 -30.73 17.15 2.54
CA PHE A 544 -29.84 16.00 2.32
C PHE A 544 -28.74 15.94 3.38
N GLU A 545 -28.98 15.15 4.43
CA GLU A 545 -27.95 14.81 5.41
C GLU A 545 -26.96 13.83 4.79
N PHE A 546 -25.77 14.34 4.53
CA PHE A 546 -24.71 13.60 3.86
C PHE A 546 -23.55 13.36 4.82
N GLU A 547 -23.32 12.08 5.15
CA GLU A 547 -22.23 11.66 6.02
C GLU A 547 -21.28 10.66 5.35
N ARG A 548 -21.81 9.85 4.41
CA ARG A 548 -21.10 8.74 3.76
C ARG A 548 -21.40 8.69 2.26
N LEU A 549 -20.48 8.10 1.49
CA LEU A 549 -20.70 7.89 0.05
C LEU A 549 -21.98 7.08 -0.24
N ALA A 550 -22.34 6.15 0.64
CA ALA A 550 -23.55 5.34 0.49
C ALA A 550 -24.85 6.16 0.49
N ASP A 551 -24.86 7.35 1.10
CA ASP A 551 -26.05 8.19 1.19
C ASP A 551 -26.45 8.74 -0.20
N PHE A 552 -25.50 8.82 -1.15
CA PHE A 552 -25.76 9.20 -2.54
C PHE A 552 -26.70 8.24 -3.29
N VAL A 553 -26.93 7.03 -2.76
CA VAL A 553 -27.94 6.10 -3.29
C VAL A 553 -29.36 6.69 -3.22
N ARG A 554 -29.61 7.61 -2.28
CA ARG A 554 -30.90 8.32 -2.14
C ARG A 554 -31.13 9.41 -3.19
N LEU A 555 -30.10 9.76 -3.98
CA LEU A 555 -30.25 10.76 -5.03
C LEU A 555 -31.13 10.24 -6.17
N PHE A 556 -32.10 11.07 -6.56
CA PHE A 556 -32.94 10.83 -7.73
C PHE A 556 -32.19 11.12 -9.03
N GLU A 557 -32.73 10.62 -10.14
CA GLU A 557 -32.18 10.92 -11.47
C GLU A 557 -32.11 12.44 -11.73
N SER A 558 -33.07 13.22 -11.21
CA SER A 558 -33.05 14.69 -11.28
C SER A 558 -31.89 15.33 -10.54
N ASP A 559 -31.45 14.74 -9.43
CA ASP A 559 -30.31 15.24 -8.66
C ASP A 559 -29.02 15.01 -9.45
N TRP A 560 -28.88 13.82 -10.02
CA TRP A 560 -27.77 13.49 -10.91
C TRP A 560 -27.76 14.37 -12.18
N VAL A 561 -28.92 14.77 -12.71
CA VAL A 561 -29.01 15.77 -13.79
C VAL A 561 -28.38 17.09 -13.35
N SER A 562 -28.74 17.61 -12.17
CA SER A 562 -28.15 18.85 -11.65
C SER A 562 -26.62 18.73 -11.45
N VAL A 563 -26.15 17.61 -10.90
CA VAL A 563 -24.71 17.34 -10.74
C VAL A 563 -24.01 17.32 -12.10
N VAL A 564 -24.54 16.60 -13.09
CA VAL A 564 -23.94 16.48 -14.42
C VAL A 564 -23.99 17.80 -15.19
N GLU A 565 -25.00 18.64 -14.98
CA GLU A 565 -25.05 20.00 -15.54
C GLU A 565 -23.98 20.91 -14.93
N ALA A 566 -23.75 20.82 -13.62
CA ALA A 566 -22.67 21.53 -12.94
C ALA A 566 -21.30 21.05 -13.44
N VAL A 567 -21.10 19.73 -13.57
CA VAL A 567 -19.89 19.13 -14.15
C VAL A 567 -19.66 19.65 -15.57
N ALA A 568 -20.68 19.62 -16.43
CA ALA A 568 -20.54 20.06 -17.81
C ALA A 568 -20.27 21.56 -17.92
N THR A 569 -20.76 22.34 -16.97
CA THR A 569 -20.51 23.78 -16.88
C THR A 569 -19.08 24.05 -16.41
N ASN A 570 -18.60 23.36 -15.38
CA ASN A 570 -17.24 23.52 -14.86
C ASN A 570 -16.19 23.01 -15.85
N TYR A 571 -16.40 21.83 -16.44
CA TYR A 571 -15.56 21.32 -17.51
C TYR A 571 -15.55 22.26 -18.73
N GLY A 572 -16.71 22.80 -19.11
CA GLY A 572 -16.82 23.83 -20.15
C GLY A 572 -16.07 25.12 -19.83
N LYS A 573 -16.00 25.54 -18.56
CA LYS A 573 -15.17 26.68 -18.13
C LYS A 573 -13.68 26.36 -18.25
N GLN A 574 -13.26 25.13 -17.97
CA GLN A 574 -11.85 24.70 -18.00
C GLN A 574 -11.31 24.50 -19.42
N PHE A 575 -12.11 23.92 -20.32
CA PHE A 575 -11.65 23.49 -21.64
C PHE A 575 -12.38 24.17 -22.81
N GLY A 576 -13.45 24.92 -22.54
CA GLY A 576 -14.28 25.56 -23.56
C GLY A 576 -13.80 26.94 -23.98
N ILE A 577 -14.06 27.30 -25.24
CA ILE A 577 -13.76 28.64 -25.76
C ILE A 577 -14.83 29.62 -25.27
N ALA A 578 -14.40 30.66 -24.52
CA ALA A 578 -15.26 31.72 -24.02
C ALA A 578 -16.00 32.43 -25.15
N THR A 579 -17.34 32.44 -25.09
CA THR A 579 -18.20 33.16 -26.02
C THR A 579 -18.81 34.36 -25.30
N LYS A 580 -18.49 35.57 -25.75
CA LYS A 580 -19.08 36.80 -25.21
C LYS A 580 -20.42 37.05 -25.86
N VAL A 581 -21.48 37.02 -25.06
CA VAL A 581 -22.85 37.34 -25.50
C VAL A 581 -23.23 38.65 -24.84
N THR A 582 -23.63 39.65 -25.63
CA THR A 582 -24.14 40.91 -25.10
C THR A 582 -25.66 40.87 -25.12
N VAL A 583 -26.28 40.86 -23.94
CA VAL A 583 -27.74 40.96 -23.75
C VAL A 583 -28.01 42.20 -22.92
N ASP A 584 -28.91 43.08 -23.38
CA ASP A 584 -29.34 44.29 -22.65
C ASP A 584 -28.19 45.21 -22.14
N ASN A 585 -27.16 45.44 -22.97
CA ASN A 585 -25.95 46.22 -22.66
C ASN A 585 -25.03 45.61 -21.57
N GLU A 586 -25.30 44.40 -21.08
CA GLU A 586 -24.37 43.63 -20.27
C GLU A 586 -23.66 42.58 -21.13
N THR A 587 -22.33 42.54 -21.06
CA THR A 587 -21.53 41.52 -21.76
C THR A 587 -21.29 40.36 -20.81
N THR A 588 -22.00 39.26 -21.04
CA THR A 588 -21.83 38.03 -20.26
C THR A 588 -20.91 37.08 -21.00
N THR A 589 -19.83 36.64 -20.35
CA THR A 589 -18.96 35.59 -20.88
C THR A 589 -19.62 34.24 -20.58
N THR A 590 -19.96 33.49 -21.62
CA THR A 590 -20.56 32.15 -21.51
C THR A 590 -19.61 31.11 -22.08
N TYR A 591 -19.54 29.94 -21.45
CA TYR A 591 -18.74 28.81 -21.91
C TYR A 591 -19.67 27.72 -22.46
N PRO A 592 -19.31 27.05 -23.56
CA PRO A 592 -20.09 25.93 -24.05
C PRO A 592 -20.06 24.80 -23.01
N GLN A 593 -21.23 24.36 -22.54
CA GLN A 593 -21.30 23.19 -21.68
C GLN A 593 -20.78 21.97 -22.44
N ALA A 594 -19.79 21.29 -21.86
CA ALA A 594 -19.10 20.18 -22.50
C ALA A 594 -18.79 19.10 -21.47
N LEU A 595 -18.65 17.85 -21.94
CA LEU A 595 -18.10 16.74 -21.18
C LEU A 595 -16.91 16.19 -21.95
N PRO A 596 -15.99 15.46 -21.31
CA PRO A 596 -14.80 14.93 -21.97
C PRO A 596 -15.13 14.14 -23.25
N PRO A 597 -14.26 14.20 -24.28
CA PRO A 597 -14.49 13.52 -25.55
C PRO A 597 -14.65 12.01 -25.38
N GLU A 598 -14.00 11.40 -24.38
CA GLU A 598 -14.04 9.98 -24.04
C GLU A 598 -15.43 9.52 -23.54
N PHE A 599 -16.30 10.46 -23.13
CA PHE A 599 -17.62 10.11 -22.62
C PHE A 599 -18.55 9.66 -23.75
N PRO A 600 -19.30 8.56 -23.57
CA PRO A 600 -20.16 7.99 -24.61
C PRO A 600 -21.31 8.94 -24.99
N GLY A 601 -21.51 9.15 -26.30
CA GLY A 601 -22.61 9.94 -26.85
C GLY A 601 -22.19 10.78 -28.07
N THR A 602 -23.13 11.03 -28.99
CA THR A 602 -22.89 11.73 -30.26
C THR A 602 -23.06 13.26 -30.16
N ASN A 603 -23.72 13.76 -29.12
CA ASN A 603 -23.88 15.18 -28.82
C ASN A 603 -23.90 15.42 -27.30
N THR A 604 -23.72 16.66 -26.84
CA THR A 604 -23.62 17.01 -25.42
C THR A 604 -24.84 16.59 -24.60
N SER A 605 -26.06 16.75 -25.15
CA SER A 605 -27.30 16.36 -24.44
C SER A 605 -27.38 14.85 -24.22
N LEU A 606 -27.02 14.07 -25.24
CA LEU A 606 -26.97 12.61 -25.13
C LEU A 606 -25.86 12.16 -24.19
N LYS A 607 -24.67 12.78 -24.24
CA LYS A 607 -23.56 12.51 -23.31
C LYS A 607 -23.98 12.74 -21.86
N LYS A 608 -24.66 13.85 -21.55
CA LYS A 608 -25.20 14.13 -20.22
C LYS A 608 -26.19 13.07 -19.77
N THR A 609 -27.16 12.72 -20.62
CA THR A 609 -28.20 11.72 -20.29
C THR A 609 -27.59 10.34 -19.99
N ILE A 610 -26.61 9.91 -20.82
CA ILE A 610 -25.91 8.64 -20.59
C ILE A 610 -25.10 8.71 -19.30
N TYR A 611 -24.44 9.83 -19.01
CA TYR A 611 -23.62 9.96 -17.82
C TYR A 611 -24.45 9.98 -16.53
N VAL A 612 -25.60 10.68 -16.52
CA VAL A 612 -26.57 10.64 -15.41
C VAL A 612 -26.97 9.21 -15.09
N ARG A 613 -27.37 8.44 -16.11
CA ARG A 613 -27.75 7.03 -15.93
C ARG A 613 -26.58 6.19 -15.43
N LYS A 614 -25.39 6.38 -15.99
CA LYS A 614 -24.17 5.68 -15.57
C LYS A 614 -23.88 5.92 -14.08
N LEU A 615 -23.94 7.18 -13.61
CA LEU A 615 -23.68 7.50 -12.20
C LEU A 615 -24.72 6.90 -11.26
N ALA A 616 -26.01 7.01 -11.62
CA ALA A 616 -27.11 6.43 -10.85
C ALA A 616 -27.03 4.89 -10.76
N GLU A 617 -26.59 4.20 -11.82
CA GLU A 617 -26.37 2.75 -11.80
C GLU A 617 -25.08 2.37 -11.04
N LEU A 618 -24.01 3.16 -11.20
CA LEU A 618 -22.72 2.90 -10.57
C LEU A 618 -22.81 3.00 -9.05
N ILE A 619 -23.49 4.01 -8.52
CA ILE A 619 -23.63 4.17 -7.06
C ILE A 619 -24.43 3.02 -6.44
N LYS A 620 -25.46 2.52 -7.13
CA LYS A 620 -26.23 1.33 -6.71
C LYS A 620 -25.38 0.06 -6.74
N THR A 621 -24.46 -0.05 -7.71
CA THR A 621 -23.54 -1.18 -7.83
C THR A 621 -22.50 -1.19 -6.70
N TRP A 622 -22.04 -0.02 -6.27
CA TRP A 622 -21.10 0.11 -5.16
C TRP A 622 -21.75 -0.20 -3.80
N PHE A 623 -23.03 0.12 -3.64
CA PHE A 623 -23.77 -0.08 -2.38
C PHE A 623 -25.08 -0.86 -2.62
N PRO A 624 -25.01 -2.15 -3.00
CA PRO A 624 -26.18 -2.92 -3.39
C PRO A 624 -27.18 -3.13 -2.24
N GLN A 625 -26.68 -3.33 -1.01
CA GLN A 625 -27.53 -3.45 0.18
C GLN A 625 -28.26 -2.14 0.48
N GLN A 626 -27.57 -0.99 0.39
CA GLN A 626 -28.20 0.31 0.62
C GLN A 626 -29.24 0.61 -0.45
N ALA A 627 -28.95 0.29 -1.71
CA ALA A 627 -29.89 0.42 -2.82
C ALA A 627 -31.15 -0.42 -2.62
N LEU A 628 -30.99 -1.67 -2.17
CA LEU A 628 -32.11 -2.53 -1.81
C LEU A 628 -32.97 -1.90 -0.70
N LEU A 629 -32.36 -1.43 0.38
CA LEU A 629 -33.09 -0.86 1.53
C LEU A 629 -33.87 0.41 1.15
N VAL A 630 -33.29 1.28 0.32
CA VAL A 630 -33.96 2.49 -0.18
C VAL A 630 -35.11 2.12 -1.13
N ASP A 631 -34.90 1.15 -2.02
CA ASP A 631 -35.95 0.70 -2.93
C ASP A 631 -37.10 0.00 -2.16
N LEU A 632 -36.80 -0.73 -1.09
CA LEU A 632 -37.79 -1.36 -0.18
C LEU A 632 -38.59 -0.33 0.61
N GLU A 633 -37.92 0.65 1.21
CA GLU A 633 -38.54 1.77 1.93
C GLU A 633 -39.59 2.46 1.05
N LYS A 634 -39.20 2.79 -0.18
CA LYS A 634 -40.10 3.39 -1.17
C LYS A 634 -41.30 2.49 -1.51
N LYS A 635 -41.09 1.18 -1.60
CA LYS A 635 -42.17 0.23 -1.91
C LYS A 635 -43.18 0.09 -0.77
N PHE A 636 -42.70 0.08 0.47
CA PHE A 636 -43.58 0.09 1.63
C PHE A 636 -44.36 1.42 1.71
N ASP A 637 -43.72 2.55 1.39
CA ASP A 637 -44.41 3.83 1.24
C ASP A 637 -45.49 3.82 0.15
N ASP A 638 -45.19 3.27 -1.03
CA ASP A 638 -46.15 3.11 -2.12
C ASP A 638 -47.39 2.29 -1.67
N PHE A 639 -47.17 1.25 -0.85
CA PHE A 639 -48.26 0.43 -0.28
C PHE A 639 -49.08 1.18 0.75
N ILE A 640 -48.44 1.93 1.65
CA ILE A 640 -49.12 2.77 2.65
C ILE A 640 -49.97 3.82 1.94
N ALA A 641 -49.42 4.52 0.95
CA ALA A 641 -50.13 5.54 0.16
C ALA A 641 -51.30 4.94 -0.63
N SER A 642 -51.15 3.73 -1.18
CA SER A 642 -52.23 3.04 -1.90
C SER A 642 -53.37 2.62 -0.97
N ALA A 643 -53.05 2.16 0.24
CA ALA A 643 -54.05 1.75 1.23
C ALA A 643 -54.84 2.94 1.79
N THR A 644 -54.19 4.09 1.98
CA THR A 644 -54.87 5.31 2.46
C THR A 644 -55.76 5.93 1.37
N ALA A 645 -55.32 5.96 0.11
CA ALA A 645 -56.08 6.52 -1.01
C ALA A 645 -57.39 5.78 -1.33
N GLN A 646 -57.49 4.48 -1.06
CA GLN A 646 -58.73 3.70 -1.26
C GLN A 646 -59.88 4.08 -0.31
N THR A 647 -59.61 4.93 0.67
CA THR A 647 -60.58 5.37 1.70
C THR A 647 -61.30 6.67 1.33
N GLU A 648 -60.87 7.37 0.26
CA GLU A 648 -61.34 8.74 -0.08
C GLU A 648 -62.17 8.85 -1.37
N GLU A 649 -62.63 7.76 -1.99
CA GLU A 649 -63.55 7.88 -3.14
C GLU A 649 -64.95 8.35 -2.71
N PRO A 650 -65.47 9.49 -3.22
CA PRO A 650 -66.84 9.91 -2.96
C PRO A 650 -67.79 9.14 -3.90
N ASP A 651 -68.66 8.30 -3.33
CA ASP A 651 -69.71 7.63 -4.08
C ASP A 651 -70.84 8.62 -4.44
N GLU A 652 -70.97 8.98 -5.72
CA GLU A 652 -72.04 9.85 -6.22
C GLU A 652 -73.42 9.16 -6.28
N ASN A 653 -73.55 7.87 -5.96
CA ASN A 653 -74.83 7.15 -6.09
C ASN A 653 -75.15 6.10 -5.00
N ALA A 654 -75.02 6.40 -3.71
CA ALA A 654 -75.78 5.69 -2.67
C ALA A 654 -75.84 6.47 -1.35
N GLY A 655 -77.06 6.72 -0.85
CA GLY A 655 -77.32 7.37 0.45
C GLY A 655 -77.11 6.44 1.65
N GLU A 656 -76.06 5.62 1.66
CA GLU A 656 -75.70 4.78 2.79
C GLU A 656 -74.17 4.68 2.87
N SER A 657 -73.58 5.45 3.80
CA SER A 657 -72.13 5.49 4.01
C SER A 657 -71.67 4.16 4.63
N VAL A 658 -71.19 3.25 3.79
CA VAL A 658 -70.36 2.13 4.25
C VAL A 658 -68.96 2.69 4.48
N SER A 659 -68.62 2.96 5.73
CA SER A 659 -67.23 3.20 6.12
C SER A 659 -66.44 1.91 5.86
N VAL A 660 -65.68 1.86 4.78
CA VAL A 660 -64.66 0.82 4.61
C VAL A 660 -63.64 1.07 5.72
N GLU A 661 -63.58 0.17 6.71
CA GLU A 661 -62.61 0.26 7.79
C GLU A 661 -61.20 0.20 7.18
N LEU A 662 -60.43 1.26 7.38
CA LEU A 662 -59.01 1.31 7.07
C LEU A 662 -58.34 0.11 7.75
N ASP A 663 -57.70 -0.76 6.96
CA ASP A 663 -56.91 -1.88 7.50
C ASP A 663 -55.66 -1.33 8.21
N THR A 664 -55.91 -0.86 9.41
CA THR A 664 -54.95 -0.18 10.26
C THR A 664 -53.84 -1.14 10.66
N GLU A 665 -54.12 -2.45 10.69
CA GLU A 665 -53.15 -3.50 10.95
C GLU A 665 -52.17 -3.63 9.78
N PHE A 666 -52.66 -3.61 8.54
CA PHE A 666 -51.80 -3.61 7.35
C PHE A 666 -50.92 -2.36 7.24
N VAL A 667 -51.48 -1.17 7.49
CA VAL A 667 -50.72 0.09 7.45
C VAL A 667 -49.62 0.11 8.51
N ASN A 668 -49.94 -0.31 9.75
CA ASN A 668 -48.94 -0.41 10.82
C ASN A 668 -47.84 -1.42 10.47
N LEU A 669 -48.21 -2.58 9.92
CA LEU A 669 -47.23 -3.59 9.49
C LEU A 669 -46.26 -3.04 8.43
N MET A 670 -46.76 -2.36 7.40
CA MET A 670 -45.91 -1.75 6.37
C MET A 670 -45.05 -0.62 6.94
N GLN A 671 -45.58 0.17 7.88
CA GLN A 671 -44.82 1.21 8.56
C GLN A 671 -43.67 0.62 9.38
N ASP A 672 -43.89 -0.49 10.11
CA ASP A 672 -42.82 -1.13 10.85
C ASP A 672 -41.70 -1.65 9.94
N TRP A 673 -42.06 -2.19 8.76
CA TRP A 673 -41.09 -2.64 7.76
C TRP A 673 -40.29 -1.48 7.16
N LYS A 674 -40.95 -0.34 6.94
CA LYS A 674 -40.29 0.90 6.55
C LYS A 674 -39.29 1.35 7.63
N ASP A 675 -39.70 1.35 8.89
CA ASP A 675 -38.85 1.75 10.01
C ASP A 675 -37.62 0.83 10.16
N VAL A 676 -37.79 -0.48 9.96
CA VAL A 676 -36.67 -1.44 9.90
C VAL A 676 -35.69 -1.10 8.78
N CYS A 677 -36.19 -0.75 7.59
CA CYS A 677 -35.32 -0.32 6.49
C CYS A 677 -34.54 0.94 6.85
N LEU A 678 -35.20 1.93 7.45
CA LEU A 678 -34.55 3.18 7.90
C LEU A 678 -33.48 2.93 8.96
N ILE A 679 -33.74 2.06 9.94
CA ILE A 679 -32.77 1.66 10.97
C ILE A 679 -31.52 1.07 10.31
N LEU A 680 -31.69 0.11 9.40
CA LEU A 680 -30.57 -0.57 8.72
C LEU A 680 -29.77 0.34 7.79
N GLN A 681 -30.35 1.45 7.34
CA GLN A 681 -29.64 2.47 6.57
C GLN A 681 -28.74 3.38 7.43
N GLY A 682 -28.86 3.33 8.76
CA GLY A 682 -28.14 4.21 9.69
C GLY A 682 -26.62 4.07 9.70
N ALA A 683 -25.93 5.04 10.31
CA ALA A 683 -24.47 5.05 10.48
C ALA A 683 -23.97 3.82 11.24
N ASP A 684 -24.68 3.46 12.31
CA ASP A 684 -24.33 2.38 13.24
C ASP A 684 -24.39 0.98 12.61
N TRP A 685 -25.10 0.82 11.49
CA TRP A 685 -25.29 -0.45 10.79
C TRP A 685 -24.32 -0.66 9.63
N LYS A 686 -23.31 0.20 9.49
CA LYS A 686 -22.35 0.17 8.37
C LYS A 686 -21.66 -1.18 8.14
N ASP A 687 -21.30 -1.86 9.22
CA ASP A 687 -20.57 -3.13 9.16
C ASP A 687 -21.51 -4.35 9.18
N PHE A 688 -22.83 -4.11 9.18
CA PHE A 688 -23.84 -5.16 9.15
C PHE A 688 -24.19 -5.53 7.70
N SER A 689 -24.05 -6.81 7.37
CA SER A 689 -24.38 -7.36 6.07
C SER A 689 -25.57 -8.32 6.16
N LEU A 690 -26.58 -8.12 5.31
CA LEU A 690 -27.74 -9.00 5.24
C LEU A 690 -27.40 -10.43 4.80
N SER A 691 -26.28 -10.66 4.10
CA SER A 691 -25.87 -11.98 3.62
C SER A 691 -24.99 -12.76 4.59
N ASN A 692 -24.10 -12.09 5.32
CA ASN A 692 -22.98 -12.78 5.96
C ASN A 692 -22.87 -12.53 7.47
N THR A 693 -23.62 -11.57 8.01
CA THR A 693 -23.49 -11.18 9.41
C THR A 693 -24.57 -11.82 10.28
N ASP A 694 -24.17 -12.52 11.33
CA ASP A 694 -25.11 -12.97 12.37
C ASP A 694 -25.58 -11.76 13.20
N LEU A 695 -26.89 -11.50 13.20
CA LEU A 695 -27.48 -10.36 13.92
C LEU A 695 -27.18 -10.40 15.43
N GLY A 696 -27.16 -11.60 16.03
CA GLY A 696 -26.90 -11.78 17.44
C GLY A 696 -25.44 -11.50 17.81
N GLU A 697 -24.47 -11.93 17.00
CA GLU A 697 -23.05 -11.60 17.17
C GLU A 697 -22.80 -10.10 16.93
N PHE A 698 -23.45 -9.50 15.92
CA PHE A 698 -23.33 -8.07 15.62
C PHE A 698 -23.82 -7.18 16.76
N LEU A 699 -25.01 -7.45 17.31
CA LEU A 699 -25.57 -6.69 18.43
C LEU A 699 -24.75 -6.88 19.73
N LYS A 700 -24.09 -8.04 19.90
CA LYS A 700 -23.17 -8.26 21.04
C LYS A 700 -21.86 -7.48 20.89
N ALA A 701 -21.37 -7.32 19.67
CA ALA A 701 -20.17 -6.54 19.38
C ALA A 701 -20.43 -5.02 19.47
N ASN A 702 -21.65 -4.58 19.16
CA ASN A 702 -22.04 -3.17 19.12
C ASN A 702 -23.09 -2.86 20.20
N THR A 703 -22.65 -2.76 21.46
CA THR A 703 -23.54 -2.54 22.63
C THR A 703 -24.28 -1.20 22.62
N ASN A 704 -23.87 -0.27 21.77
CA ASN A 704 -24.50 1.05 21.64
C ASN A 704 -25.79 1.01 20.82
N ILE A 705 -26.02 -0.08 20.07
CA ILE A 705 -27.19 -0.24 19.20
C ILE A 705 -28.27 -1.01 19.98
N SER A 706 -29.32 -0.32 20.39
CA SER A 706 -30.49 -0.92 21.05
C SER A 706 -31.63 -1.07 20.05
N VAL A 707 -32.03 -2.31 19.78
CA VAL A 707 -33.13 -2.67 18.87
C VAL A 707 -34.22 -3.39 19.65
N SER A 708 -35.49 -3.07 19.38
CA SER A 708 -36.63 -3.79 19.97
C SER A 708 -36.62 -5.26 19.52
N ASP A 709 -37.21 -6.16 20.32
CA ASP A 709 -37.26 -7.59 19.95
C ASP A 709 -38.09 -7.85 18.68
N ASP A 710 -39.13 -7.03 18.45
CA ASP A 710 -39.94 -7.07 17.22
C ASP A 710 -39.12 -6.67 15.98
N SER A 711 -38.34 -5.59 16.05
CA SER A 711 -37.47 -5.18 14.95
C SER A 711 -36.34 -6.19 14.70
N LYS A 712 -35.83 -6.88 15.74
CA LYS A 712 -34.86 -7.99 15.53
C LYS A 712 -35.46 -9.13 14.73
N GLU A 713 -36.71 -9.51 15.02
CA GLU A 713 -37.39 -10.56 14.27
C GLU A 713 -37.57 -10.16 12.81
N LYS A 714 -38.02 -8.94 12.54
CA LYS A 714 -38.16 -8.39 11.18
C LYS A 714 -36.83 -8.31 10.43
N ILE A 715 -35.74 -7.92 11.09
CA ILE A 715 -34.39 -7.94 10.48
C ILE A 715 -33.99 -9.37 10.09
N GLN A 716 -34.25 -10.36 10.95
CA GLN A 716 -33.96 -11.76 10.62
C GLN A 716 -34.85 -12.28 9.49
N GLN A 717 -36.12 -11.88 9.45
CA GLN A 717 -37.02 -12.19 8.34
C GLN A 717 -36.51 -11.56 7.04
N LEU A 718 -36.02 -10.31 7.09
CA LEU A 718 -35.39 -9.66 5.94
C LEU A 718 -34.16 -10.41 5.46
N GLN A 719 -33.27 -10.84 6.36
CA GLN A 719 -32.10 -11.67 6.00
C GLN A 719 -32.52 -12.97 5.29
N ARG A 720 -33.55 -13.66 5.81
CA ARG A 720 -34.09 -14.88 5.19
C ARG A 720 -34.64 -14.63 3.79
N LEU A 721 -35.40 -13.54 3.60
CA LEU A 721 -35.95 -13.19 2.29
C LEU A 721 -34.85 -12.73 1.32
N PHE A 722 -33.85 -12.00 1.80
CA PHE A 722 -32.70 -11.58 1.01
C PHE A 722 -31.87 -12.77 0.50
N HIS A 723 -31.77 -13.85 1.28
CA HIS A 723 -31.15 -15.10 0.82
C HIS A 723 -31.91 -15.79 -0.32
N LEU A 724 -33.20 -15.49 -0.50
CA LEU A 724 -34.00 -16.04 -1.58
C LEU A 724 -33.99 -15.17 -2.83
N THR A 725 -33.91 -13.85 -2.66
CA THR A 725 -33.90 -12.88 -3.76
C THR A 725 -33.27 -11.56 -3.34
N ASP A 726 -32.51 -10.96 -4.26
CA ASP A 726 -31.93 -9.62 -4.14
C ASP A 726 -32.81 -8.52 -4.77
N CYS A 727 -34.04 -8.88 -5.21
CA CYS A 727 -34.97 -7.95 -5.84
C CYS A 727 -35.92 -7.32 -4.81
N ALA A 728 -35.85 -5.99 -4.64
CA ALA A 728 -36.74 -5.24 -3.73
C ALA A 728 -38.22 -5.47 -4.01
N ILE A 729 -38.63 -5.59 -5.29
CA ILE A 729 -40.02 -5.83 -5.68
C ILE A 729 -40.49 -7.19 -5.16
N ALA A 730 -39.67 -8.23 -5.35
CA ALA A 730 -39.98 -9.57 -4.90
C ALA A 730 -40.07 -9.64 -3.37
N ILE A 731 -39.11 -9.06 -2.65
CA ILE A 731 -39.11 -9.02 -1.17
C ILE A 731 -40.35 -8.27 -0.65
N ALA A 732 -40.61 -7.06 -1.15
CA ALA A 732 -41.76 -6.25 -0.70
C ALA A 732 -43.09 -6.98 -0.95
N TYR A 733 -43.20 -7.68 -2.08
CA TYR A 733 -44.39 -8.48 -2.40
C TYR A 733 -44.52 -9.72 -1.50
N LEU A 734 -43.43 -10.43 -1.23
CA LEU A 734 -43.42 -11.57 -0.31
C LEU A 734 -43.82 -11.16 1.11
N VAL A 735 -43.31 -10.03 1.60
CA VAL A 735 -43.70 -9.44 2.89
C VAL A 735 -45.19 -9.10 2.91
N LYS A 736 -45.70 -8.44 1.86
CA LYS A 736 -47.12 -8.10 1.72
C LYS A 736 -48.04 -9.32 1.81
N GLU A 737 -47.64 -10.44 1.20
CA GLU A 737 -48.42 -11.69 1.21
C GLU A 737 -48.16 -12.58 2.44
N GLY A 738 -47.34 -12.12 3.40
CA GLY A 738 -47.09 -12.82 4.68
C GLY A 738 -46.06 -13.95 4.63
N PHE A 739 -45.20 -13.97 3.60
CA PHE A 739 -44.06 -14.88 3.52
C PHE A 739 -42.88 -14.32 4.31
N ASP A 740 -42.49 -15.03 5.37
CA ASP A 740 -41.40 -14.65 6.30
C ASP A 740 -40.24 -15.66 6.32
N SER A 741 -40.35 -16.75 5.55
CA SER A 741 -39.42 -17.86 5.58
C SER A 741 -39.47 -18.73 4.32
N ALA A 742 -38.34 -19.34 3.98
CA ALA A 742 -38.23 -20.33 2.91
C ALA A 742 -39.19 -21.50 3.08
N TYR A 743 -39.49 -21.90 4.32
CA TYR A 743 -40.43 -22.98 4.62
C TYR A 743 -41.85 -22.69 4.13
N LYS A 744 -42.38 -21.47 4.37
CA LYS A 744 -43.72 -21.11 3.90
C LYS A 744 -43.83 -21.17 2.37
N ILE A 745 -42.78 -20.79 1.66
CA ILE A 745 -42.74 -20.84 0.19
C ILE A 745 -42.63 -22.29 -0.30
N ALA A 746 -41.68 -23.06 0.24
CA ALA A 746 -41.45 -24.46 -0.15
C ALA A 746 -42.61 -25.41 0.22
N SER A 747 -43.46 -25.02 1.19
CA SER A 747 -44.65 -25.78 1.54
C SER A 747 -45.75 -25.75 0.46
N MET A 748 -45.66 -24.82 -0.50
CA MET A 748 -46.54 -24.74 -1.66
C MET A 748 -45.89 -25.41 -2.87
N ASP A 749 -46.71 -25.94 -3.77
CA ASP A 749 -46.24 -26.49 -5.04
C ASP A 749 -45.68 -25.39 -5.97
N GLU A 750 -44.60 -25.68 -6.74
CA GLU A 750 -43.93 -24.71 -7.63
C GLU A 750 -44.93 -24.10 -8.62
N GLU A 751 -45.80 -24.93 -9.24
CA GLU A 751 -46.76 -24.46 -10.24
C GLU A 751 -47.82 -23.56 -9.60
N LEU A 752 -48.27 -23.91 -8.40
CA LEU A 752 -49.27 -23.13 -7.65
C LEU A 752 -48.69 -21.81 -7.16
N PHE A 753 -47.45 -21.81 -6.68
CA PHE A 753 -46.75 -20.61 -6.22
C PHE A 753 -46.54 -19.63 -7.38
N VAL A 754 -46.03 -20.11 -8.52
CA VAL A 754 -45.80 -19.27 -9.71
C VAL A 754 -47.11 -18.74 -10.30
N ALA A 755 -48.16 -19.57 -10.35
CA ALA A 755 -49.46 -19.14 -10.87
C ALA A 755 -50.13 -18.06 -10.00
N ARG A 756 -50.00 -18.15 -8.67
CA ARG A 756 -50.67 -17.25 -7.74
C ARG A 756 -49.87 -15.98 -7.45
N TYR A 757 -48.55 -16.09 -7.33
CA TYR A 757 -47.69 -15.00 -6.86
C TYR A 757 -46.70 -14.48 -7.92
N GLY A 758 -46.54 -15.17 -9.05
CA GLY A 758 -45.56 -14.81 -10.09
C GLY A 758 -45.76 -13.43 -10.71
N ASN A 759 -47.01 -12.95 -10.81
CA ASN A 759 -47.29 -11.60 -11.32
C ASN A 759 -46.86 -10.49 -10.35
N GLY A 760 -46.88 -10.75 -9.03
CA GLY A 760 -46.51 -9.76 -8.02
C GLY A 760 -45.01 -9.71 -7.73
N ILE A 761 -44.31 -10.84 -7.90
CA ILE A 761 -42.86 -10.96 -7.75
C ILE A 761 -42.09 -10.28 -8.91
N GLY A 762 -42.76 -10.04 -10.04
CA GLY A 762 -42.22 -9.31 -11.19
C GLY A 762 -42.13 -10.19 -12.44
N LYS A 763 -41.21 -11.17 -12.44
CA LYS A 763 -41.08 -12.15 -13.54
C LYS A 763 -41.42 -13.56 -13.05
N THR A 764 -42.07 -14.34 -13.90
CA THR A 764 -42.42 -15.73 -13.63
C THR A 764 -41.19 -16.63 -13.42
N GLU A 765 -40.08 -16.33 -14.10
CA GLU A 765 -38.82 -17.06 -13.91
C GLU A 765 -38.17 -16.75 -12.55
N ASP A 766 -38.26 -15.51 -12.06
CA ASP A 766 -37.74 -15.13 -10.75
C ASP A 766 -38.54 -15.84 -9.64
N ALA A 767 -39.87 -15.96 -9.80
CA ALA A 767 -40.71 -16.72 -8.88
C ALA A 767 -40.36 -18.21 -8.82
N LYS A 768 -40.04 -18.85 -9.97
CA LYS A 768 -39.56 -20.24 -10.01
C LYS A 768 -38.21 -20.38 -9.31
N GLN A 769 -37.30 -19.43 -9.53
CA GLN A 769 -35.97 -19.45 -8.90
C GLN A 769 -36.09 -19.31 -7.38
N ILE A 770 -36.90 -18.37 -6.89
CA ILE A 770 -37.18 -18.19 -5.46
C ILE A 770 -37.73 -19.47 -4.85
N HIS A 771 -38.69 -20.12 -5.51
CA HIS A 771 -39.29 -21.37 -5.02
C HIS A 771 -38.25 -22.50 -4.92
N ARG A 772 -37.44 -22.71 -5.97
CA ARG A 772 -36.37 -23.73 -5.96
C ARG A 772 -35.28 -23.45 -4.93
N LEU A 773 -34.92 -22.19 -4.75
CA LEU A 773 -33.99 -21.77 -3.69
C LEU A 773 -34.58 -22.08 -2.31
N ALA A 774 -35.86 -21.76 -2.10
CA ALA A 774 -36.55 -22.07 -0.86
C ALA A 774 -36.61 -23.59 -0.59
N GLU A 775 -36.90 -24.41 -1.60
CA GLU A 775 -36.88 -25.87 -1.49
C GLU A 775 -35.48 -26.38 -1.14
N ASN A 776 -34.44 -25.89 -1.80
CA ASN A 776 -33.05 -26.25 -1.50
C ASN A 776 -32.67 -25.90 -0.05
N TYR A 777 -33.05 -24.72 0.45
CA TYR A 777 -32.81 -24.33 1.83
C TYR A 777 -33.55 -25.24 2.83
N VAL A 778 -34.78 -25.63 2.54
CA VAL A 778 -35.55 -26.56 3.40
C VAL A 778 -34.95 -27.96 3.37
N VAL A 779 -34.52 -28.45 2.21
CA VAL A 779 -33.83 -29.73 2.06
C VAL A 779 -32.49 -29.72 2.80
N GLU A 780 -31.70 -28.66 2.67
CA GLU A 780 -30.43 -28.51 3.39
C GLU A 780 -30.65 -28.44 4.91
N ALA A 781 -31.62 -27.65 5.37
CA ALA A 781 -31.99 -27.61 6.78
C ALA A 781 -32.42 -29.01 7.27
N THR A 782 -33.22 -29.74 6.49
CA THR A 782 -33.67 -31.10 6.82
C THR A 782 -32.51 -32.10 6.85
N LEU A 783 -31.56 -32.01 5.92
CA LEU A 783 -30.34 -32.83 5.89
C LEU A 783 -29.42 -32.52 7.07
N ASN A 784 -29.26 -31.24 7.42
CA ASN A 784 -28.50 -30.82 8.60
C ASN A 784 -29.14 -31.37 9.87
N ILE A 785 -30.47 -31.24 10.00
CA ILE A 785 -31.26 -31.85 11.08
C ILE A 785 -31.01 -33.37 11.11
N GLN A 786 -31.10 -34.07 9.98
CA GLN A 786 -30.90 -35.51 9.89
C GLN A 786 -29.48 -35.95 10.29
N ALA A 787 -28.45 -35.19 9.90
CA ALA A 787 -27.06 -35.47 10.26
C ALA A 787 -26.89 -35.48 11.79
N TYR A 788 -27.44 -34.49 12.49
CA TYR A 788 -27.41 -34.46 13.95
C TYR A 788 -28.29 -35.55 14.58
N ALA A 789 -29.39 -35.97 13.94
CA ALA A 789 -30.24 -37.05 14.45
C ALA A 789 -29.55 -38.43 14.36
N SER A 790 -28.76 -38.67 13.32
CA SER A 790 -28.05 -39.94 13.14
C SER A 790 -26.94 -40.19 14.17
N ASP A 791 -26.23 -39.14 14.61
CA ASP A 791 -25.15 -39.23 15.61
C ASP A 791 -25.68 -39.46 17.05
N SER A 792 -26.94 -39.09 17.32
CA SER A 792 -27.55 -39.28 18.65
C SER A 792 -27.94 -40.73 18.97
N SER A 793 -27.90 -41.63 17.98
CA SER A 793 -28.20 -43.05 18.17
C SER A 793 -27.05 -43.84 18.81
N THR A 794 -25.87 -43.21 18.99
CA THR A 794 -24.66 -43.79 19.57
C THR A 794 -24.03 -42.87 20.63
N GLU A 795 -24.80 -42.36 21.59
CA GLU A 795 -24.24 -41.74 22.79
C GLU A 795 -23.62 -42.82 23.71
N ASP A 796 -22.41 -43.28 23.36
CA ASP A 796 -21.40 -43.65 24.36
C ASP A 796 -20.58 -42.38 24.66
N ASP A 797 -20.38 -42.09 25.94
CA ASP A 797 -19.93 -40.83 26.58
C ASP A 797 -18.55 -40.26 26.13
N GLU A 798 -17.93 -40.76 25.04
CA GLU A 798 -16.56 -40.39 24.64
C GLU A 798 -16.35 -40.11 23.12
N THR A 799 -17.41 -39.96 22.30
CA THR A 799 -17.24 -39.57 20.88
C THR A 799 -17.57 -38.11 20.61
N LEU A 800 -16.62 -37.39 19.99
CA LEU A 800 -16.73 -35.99 19.58
C LEU A 800 -17.94 -35.79 18.64
N PRO A 801 -18.74 -34.72 18.80
CA PRO A 801 -19.78 -34.38 17.84
C PRO A 801 -19.14 -34.06 16.49
N SER A 802 -19.64 -34.67 15.42
CA SER A 802 -19.20 -34.32 14.07
C SER A 802 -19.71 -32.92 13.71
N LEU A 803 -18.79 -32.03 13.33
CA LEU A 803 -19.14 -30.67 12.88
C LEU A 803 -19.65 -30.73 11.43
N PRO A 804 -20.64 -29.89 11.06
CA PRO A 804 -21.09 -29.77 9.67
C PRO A 804 -19.96 -29.25 8.77
N ARG A 805 -19.98 -29.66 7.49
CA ARG A 805 -18.95 -29.36 6.48
C ARG A 805 -18.66 -27.86 6.23
N THR A 806 -19.50 -26.98 6.74
CA THR A 806 -19.40 -25.52 6.55
C THR A 806 -18.53 -24.81 7.59
N VAL A 807 -18.06 -25.50 8.65
CA VAL A 807 -17.15 -24.91 9.63
C VAL A 807 -15.69 -25.12 9.20
N SER A 808 -14.96 -24.04 8.94
CA SER A 808 -13.55 -24.04 8.54
C SER A 808 -12.67 -24.93 9.43
N ALA A 809 -11.76 -25.69 8.80
CA ALA A 809 -10.83 -26.63 9.43
C ALA A 809 -9.84 -26.02 10.46
N SER A 810 -9.85 -24.70 10.65
CA SER A 810 -9.04 -23.96 11.61
C SER A 810 -9.56 -24.04 13.06
N VAL A 811 -10.76 -24.58 13.32
CA VAL A 811 -11.27 -24.82 14.68
C VAL A 811 -11.19 -26.31 15.02
N LYS A 812 -9.98 -26.82 15.28
CA LYS A 812 -9.81 -28.16 15.87
C LYS A 812 -9.98 -28.06 17.40
N LEU A 813 -11.14 -28.45 17.91
CA LEU A 813 -11.33 -28.75 19.33
C LEU A 813 -10.58 -30.06 19.66
N ALA A 814 -9.51 -29.96 20.45
CA ALA A 814 -8.89 -31.14 21.05
C ALA A 814 -9.78 -31.66 22.18
N ALA A 815 -10.15 -32.94 22.13
CA ALA A 815 -10.81 -33.60 23.26
C ALA A 815 -9.89 -33.52 24.50
N PRO A 816 -10.40 -33.19 25.69
CA PRO A 816 -9.60 -33.19 26.90
C PRO A 816 -9.16 -34.63 27.19
N LYS A 817 -7.86 -34.91 27.09
CA LYS A 817 -7.28 -36.14 27.64
C LYS A 817 -7.52 -36.13 29.14
N ARG A 818 -8.15 -37.18 29.68
CA ARG A 818 -8.21 -37.44 31.12
C ARG A 818 -6.78 -37.52 31.67
N THR A 819 -6.29 -36.43 32.26
CA THR A 819 -5.10 -36.44 33.09
C THR A 819 -5.52 -36.69 34.52
N SER A 820 -5.00 -37.79 35.07
CA SER A 820 -4.99 -38.09 36.50
C SER A 820 -4.48 -36.90 37.31
N SER A 821 -5.30 -36.42 38.24
CA SER A 821 -5.00 -35.57 39.40
C SER A 821 -3.63 -34.86 39.42
N THR A 822 -3.59 -33.60 39.01
CA THR A 822 -2.57 -32.63 39.44
C THR A 822 -3.23 -31.30 39.82
N ASN A 823 -2.68 -30.61 40.82
CA ASN A 823 -3.20 -29.35 41.39
C ASN A 823 -2.92 -28.13 40.49
N ILE A 824 -3.28 -28.20 39.21
CA ILE A 824 -3.23 -27.05 38.30
C ILE A 824 -4.67 -26.69 37.95
N ALA A 825 -5.02 -25.41 38.08
CA ALA A 825 -6.35 -24.91 37.76
C ALA A 825 -6.71 -25.25 36.31
N SER A 826 -7.91 -25.82 36.10
CA SER A 826 -8.47 -26.11 34.79
C SER A 826 -8.53 -24.82 33.96
N GLU A 827 -7.89 -24.82 32.79
CA GLU A 827 -8.08 -23.75 31.79
C GLU A 827 -9.59 -23.60 31.50
N ARG A 828 -10.13 -22.41 31.78
CA ARG A 828 -11.46 -22.01 31.31
C ARG A 828 -11.40 -21.80 29.81
N THR A 829 -11.47 -22.88 29.03
CA THR A 829 -11.86 -22.79 27.63
C THR A 829 -13.33 -22.39 27.61
N ALA A 830 -13.64 -21.22 27.06
CA ALA A 830 -15.00 -20.79 26.81
C ALA A 830 -15.65 -21.80 25.86
N THR A 831 -16.45 -22.72 26.39
CA THR A 831 -17.31 -23.58 25.58
C THR A 831 -18.28 -22.68 24.86
N ARG A 832 -18.05 -22.47 23.56
CA ARG A 832 -19.07 -21.98 22.64
C ARG A 832 -20.31 -22.82 22.86
N ASP A 833 -21.42 -22.13 23.11
CA ASP A 833 -22.71 -22.73 23.40
C ASP A 833 -23.27 -23.33 22.11
N THR A 834 -22.72 -24.47 21.68
CA THR A 834 -23.14 -25.14 20.45
C THR A 834 -24.58 -25.60 20.63
N VAL A 835 -25.41 -25.23 19.65
CA VAL A 835 -26.82 -25.60 19.61
C VAL A 835 -26.90 -27.12 19.42
N ASN A 836 -27.48 -27.83 20.39
CA ASN A 836 -27.69 -29.27 20.31
C ASN A 836 -29.19 -29.58 20.36
N TRP A 837 -29.55 -30.80 19.96
CA TRP A 837 -30.93 -31.30 19.96
C TRP A 837 -31.65 -31.11 21.30
N ALA A 838 -30.93 -31.31 22.41
CA ALA A 838 -31.45 -31.14 23.76
C ALA A 838 -31.85 -29.68 24.07
N LYS A 839 -31.18 -28.70 23.47
CA LYS A 839 -31.52 -27.28 23.58
C LYS A 839 -32.62 -26.83 22.63
N LEU A 840 -32.63 -27.33 21.40
CA LEU A 840 -33.63 -26.94 20.39
C LEU A 840 -35.00 -27.58 20.63
N PHE A 841 -35.04 -28.84 21.07
CA PHE A 841 -36.27 -29.63 21.14
C PHE A 841 -36.50 -30.27 22.52
N GLY A 842 -35.66 -29.95 23.51
CA GLY A 842 -35.73 -30.56 24.84
C GLY A 842 -35.20 -32.00 24.87
N LYS A 843 -35.48 -32.76 25.94
CA LYS A 843 -35.07 -34.17 26.04
C LYS A 843 -35.72 -35.02 24.95
N ILE A 844 -34.95 -35.37 23.92
CA ILE A 844 -35.40 -36.27 22.85
C ILE A 844 -35.29 -37.71 23.36
N ASN A 845 -36.40 -38.44 23.27
CA ASN A 845 -36.51 -39.78 23.80
C ASN A 845 -36.20 -40.80 22.68
N TYR A 846 -34.98 -41.34 22.66
CA TYR A 846 -34.50 -42.28 21.63
C TYR A 846 -34.84 -43.76 21.94
N ALA A 847 -35.58 -44.03 23.03
CA ALA A 847 -35.97 -45.39 23.38
C ALA A 847 -36.88 -46.01 22.29
N LYS A 848 -36.87 -47.35 22.16
CA LYS A 848 -37.82 -48.12 21.34
C LYS A 848 -39.24 -47.66 21.64
N ALA A 849 -39.78 -46.78 20.80
CA ALA A 849 -41.07 -46.16 21.01
C ALA A 849 -42.18 -47.22 20.93
N THR A 850 -43.10 -47.18 21.89
CA THR A 850 -44.41 -47.83 21.79
C THR A 850 -45.18 -47.30 20.59
N GLU A 851 -46.07 -48.12 20.00
CA GLU A 851 -46.93 -47.75 18.87
C GLU A 851 -47.57 -46.36 19.10
N GLY A 852 -47.45 -45.48 18.11
CA GLY A 852 -48.00 -44.12 18.14
C GLY A 852 -47.06 -43.01 18.59
N GLN A 853 -45.85 -43.31 19.07
CA GLN A 853 -44.86 -42.31 19.50
C GLN A 853 -43.60 -42.24 18.62
N SER A 854 -43.51 -43.07 17.59
CA SER A 854 -42.39 -43.07 16.64
C SER A 854 -42.70 -42.26 15.39
N VAL A 855 -41.71 -41.54 14.87
CA VAL A 855 -41.73 -40.92 13.53
C VAL A 855 -41.85 -41.99 12.43
N LEU A 856 -41.49 -43.24 12.73
CA LEU A 856 -41.64 -44.40 11.83
C LEU A 856 -42.91 -45.23 12.11
N SER A 857 -43.82 -44.74 12.96
CA SER A 857 -45.06 -45.46 13.27
C SER A 857 -46.11 -45.31 12.17
N ALA A 858 -47.05 -46.26 12.12
CA ALA A 858 -48.23 -46.15 11.26
C ALA A 858 -49.05 -44.86 11.53
N SER A 859 -49.02 -44.35 12.76
CA SER A 859 -49.66 -43.08 13.13
C SER A 859 -48.98 -41.87 12.48
N ALA A 860 -47.64 -41.87 12.38
CA ALA A 860 -46.91 -40.81 11.67
C ALA A 860 -47.19 -40.87 10.16
N TYR A 861 -47.29 -42.06 9.58
CA TYR A 861 -47.69 -42.23 8.18
C TYR A 861 -49.10 -41.68 7.92
N TYR A 862 -50.04 -41.86 8.85
CA TYR A 862 -51.41 -41.35 8.73
C TYR A 862 -51.51 -39.81 8.85
N ILE A 863 -50.50 -39.15 9.42
CA ILE A 863 -50.41 -37.68 9.52
C ILE A 863 -49.78 -37.09 8.26
N VAL A 864 -48.89 -37.83 7.59
CA VAL A 864 -48.14 -37.39 6.39
C VAL A 864 -48.83 -37.79 5.08
N ALA A 865 -49.59 -38.88 5.07
CA ALA A 865 -50.43 -39.25 3.94
C ALA A 865 -51.73 -38.41 3.96
N PRO A 866 -52.08 -37.72 2.86
CA PRO A 866 -53.25 -36.85 2.79
C PRO A 866 -54.59 -37.60 2.97
#